data_AF-A0A7X7VRU9-F1
#
_entry.id   AF-A0A7X7VRU9-F1
#
_cell.length_a   1.000
_cell.length_b   1.000
_cell.length_c   1.000
_cell.angle_alpha   90.00
_cell.angle_beta   90.00
_cell.angle_gamma   90.00
#
_symmetry.space_group_name_H-M   'P 1'
#
loop_
_entity.id
_entity.type
_entity.pdbx_description
1 polymer ?
#
loop_
_entity_poly.entity_id
_entity_poly.type
_entity_poly.pdbx_seq_one_letter_code
_entity_poly.pdbx_strand_id
1 'polypeptide(L)'
;MRRKLWVALLLLFALFAASCNLRENTLLPEHLDPLQYVTSNTIKVYKDHLIGSENDKSYLYIPKESIHDNKLWYNDVVRLRRVDSLLERDSLAFAEGVEAITNCYRISIERNGTEIILDSIPAFATFYTDLKGSKNTSDAWVVRSQYMLYADKFPLETYGKNRVFFEIDGNGDMEVQNPGNAGVFNFPAANTDMEALYYSDTEKLQIWFPQAYLTSAGQTRLEILPQLGDVDVSAVQAVYPGFALNTKVLDVRTKSAPDASSPPILHWTQPPARKFVQEWVRLQGGRVFGWTQGPETWVVRNNVLISFLKGSGKYFLLSPLGEQEVLELPLDGGFDQLYLQDLWLDLRDTALPNHSLRLNTRPNQASVVSAYFSGAPFTLGSERQALQLDFRSGNNIVETLPGNNWIEFGFRNQLADTANARLFRVFRSSGSDHIDFKTRGDTYDAHHYSLSSGFVYSGVNSSGTYLLGQVGESSQQQSFPFLKPETSIQTSRGYVSWNDPGTAWGSLLLEYGVAMPSHPWLSGQPYVFSAQNALLRITAYTRGKKRSASLPANTFLVYKYANPLENLINFSPDVDHPRFVWYKAAAEFAHNTFMYQDGALRVSPAWSGYLFNGGSLDPGSASSLRLYPRMTFDNYEWEYFADANSTPSGTPVLRISRLNGVPDTHGVLAGQYDLSPLTPAWSLSVSGSSDFYSTQLPWLRFRQNSRAQNLLFSIYEVEFYRIYPYSQSASSDPWHFTFADGHVGFYLSSDAVYAPMIDVNPHLSVSTQVNSSAADHIVSLYQAQLNLPASLIGSAVPLNSRIILREAVDYSVPHLSAYFLDFRTAAGTQYDPGFYSLPGAPSLPYIYIPIPDYVPSQSHSLFFRSVDGTLTEFSLVDNFGENGLGEYIMIGNCAVALVDGPGWFYTTN
;
A
#
# COMPACT_ATOMS: atom_id res chain seq x y z
N MET A 1 -62.08 102.77 -34.72
CA MET A 1 -61.13 101.66 -35.00
C MET A 1 -60.28 101.24 -33.80
N ARG A 2 -59.65 102.15 -33.02
CA ARG A 2 -58.74 101.79 -31.90
C ARG A 2 -59.32 100.87 -30.81
N ARG A 3 -60.61 100.98 -30.45
CA ARG A 3 -61.24 100.16 -29.39
C ARG A 3 -61.40 98.67 -29.75
N LYS A 4 -61.59 98.34 -31.05
CA LYS A 4 -61.70 96.94 -31.52
C LYS A 4 -60.35 96.23 -31.57
N LEU A 5 -59.26 96.95 -31.84
CA LEU A 5 -57.89 96.41 -31.85
C LEU A 5 -57.43 96.03 -30.43
N TRP A 6 -57.75 96.86 -29.42
CA TRP A 6 -57.42 96.58 -28.02
C TRP A 6 -58.20 95.39 -27.45
N VAL A 7 -59.48 95.25 -27.80
CA VAL A 7 -60.29 94.08 -27.38
C VAL A 7 -59.78 92.81 -28.06
N ALA A 8 -59.40 92.86 -29.34
CA ALA A 8 -58.79 91.73 -30.04
C ALA A 8 -57.43 91.33 -29.43
N LEU A 9 -56.59 92.30 -29.04
CA LEU A 9 -55.31 92.05 -28.35
C LEU A 9 -55.50 91.48 -26.95
N LEU A 10 -56.48 91.97 -26.17
CA LEU A 10 -56.82 91.42 -24.86
C LEU A 10 -57.40 90.00 -24.96
N LEU A 11 -58.23 89.72 -25.97
CA LEU A 11 -58.70 88.36 -26.27
C LEU A 11 -57.56 87.46 -26.73
N LEU A 12 -56.61 87.96 -27.52
CA LEU A 12 -55.40 87.20 -27.90
C LEU A 12 -54.52 86.92 -26.68
N PHE A 13 -54.29 87.90 -25.80
CA PHE A 13 -53.53 87.72 -24.55
C PHE A 13 -54.23 86.78 -23.57
N ALA A 14 -55.57 86.85 -23.47
CA ALA A 14 -56.37 85.93 -22.67
C ALA A 14 -56.38 84.52 -23.28
N LEU A 15 -56.41 84.38 -24.62
CA LEU A 15 -56.25 83.11 -25.33
C LEU A 15 -54.84 82.55 -25.17
N PHE A 16 -53.80 83.39 -25.22
CA PHE A 16 -52.41 82.99 -24.98
C PHE A 16 -52.22 82.55 -23.52
N ALA A 17 -52.70 83.32 -22.53
CA ALA A 17 -52.64 82.96 -21.12
C ALA A 17 -53.49 81.72 -20.79
N ALA A 18 -54.69 81.59 -21.35
CA ALA A 18 -55.53 80.41 -21.21
C ALA A 18 -54.92 79.18 -21.92
N SER A 19 -54.28 79.36 -23.08
CA SER A 19 -53.59 78.28 -23.80
C SER A 19 -52.29 77.85 -23.11
N CYS A 20 -51.58 78.76 -22.44
CA CYS A 20 -50.44 78.45 -21.59
C CYS A 20 -50.89 77.69 -20.34
N ASN A 21 -51.96 78.13 -19.66
CA ASN A 21 -52.54 77.42 -18.51
C ASN A 21 -53.16 76.05 -18.90
N LEU A 22 -53.81 75.94 -20.07
CA LEU A 22 -54.34 74.66 -20.59
C LEU A 22 -53.22 73.69 -21.01
N ARG A 23 -52.07 74.20 -21.46
CA ARG A 23 -50.90 73.39 -21.83
C ARG A 23 -50.16 72.86 -20.60
N GLU A 24 -50.09 73.62 -19.50
CA GLU A 24 -49.56 73.09 -18.23
C GLU A 24 -50.54 72.10 -17.58
N ASN A 25 -51.87 72.36 -17.61
CA ASN A 25 -52.91 71.45 -17.11
C ASN A 25 -53.01 70.10 -17.84
N THR A 26 -52.40 69.96 -19.03
CA THR A 26 -52.35 68.67 -19.76
C THR A 26 -51.04 67.91 -19.53
N LEU A 27 -50.04 68.56 -18.93
CA LEU A 27 -48.71 68.00 -18.68
C LEU A 27 -48.54 67.58 -17.21
N LEU A 28 -49.21 68.22 -16.28
CA LEU A 28 -49.25 67.86 -14.86
C LEU A 28 -50.64 67.31 -14.51
N PRO A 29 -50.76 66.39 -13.56
CA PRO A 29 -52.07 65.89 -13.13
C PRO A 29 -52.88 66.96 -12.40
N GLU A 30 -54.21 66.84 -12.43
CA GLU A 30 -55.15 67.84 -11.88
C GLU A 30 -55.00 68.07 -10.36
N HIS A 31 -54.30 67.19 -9.64
CA HIS A 31 -54.08 67.29 -8.19
C HIS A 31 -52.91 68.21 -7.79
N LEU A 32 -52.07 68.68 -8.71
CA LEU A 32 -50.96 69.59 -8.41
C LEU A 32 -51.41 71.06 -8.54
N ASP A 33 -51.62 71.74 -7.41
CA ASP A 33 -51.96 73.17 -7.37
C ASP A 33 -50.69 74.03 -7.57
N PRO A 34 -50.65 74.93 -8.59
CA PRO A 34 -49.54 75.86 -8.81
C PRO A 34 -49.20 76.76 -7.60
N LEU A 35 -50.13 76.96 -6.65
CA LEU A 35 -49.85 77.68 -5.41
C LEU A 35 -48.98 76.88 -4.43
N GLN A 36 -48.88 75.57 -4.58
CA GLN A 36 -48.23 74.67 -3.61
C GLN A 36 -46.72 74.48 -3.87
N TYR A 37 -46.23 74.76 -5.08
CA TYR A 37 -44.82 74.60 -5.43
C TYR A 37 -44.13 75.89 -5.93
N VAL A 38 -42.83 75.82 -6.18
CA VAL A 38 -42.03 76.82 -6.90
C VAL A 38 -41.25 76.15 -8.04
N THR A 39 -41.00 76.87 -9.13
CA THR A 39 -40.34 76.34 -10.34
C THR A 39 -38.83 76.61 -10.40
N SER A 40 -38.18 76.74 -9.24
CA SER A 40 -36.72 76.97 -9.14
C SER A 40 -35.97 75.65 -9.16
N ASN A 41 -34.88 75.55 -9.93
CA ASN A 41 -33.96 74.41 -9.88
C ASN A 41 -32.93 74.50 -8.75
N THR A 42 -32.85 75.63 -8.04
CA THR A 42 -32.02 75.78 -6.84
C THR A 42 -32.90 75.81 -5.60
N ILE A 43 -32.57 74.99 -4.60
CA ILE A 43 -33.29 74.93 -3.32
C ILE A 43 -32.95 76.16 -2.48
N LYS A 44 -33.76 77.23 -2.62
CA LYS A 44 -33.58 78.51 -1.89
C LYS A 44 -34.72 78.84 -0.93
N VAL A 45 -35.75 78.01 -0.89
CA VAL A 45 -36.93 78.18 -0.03
C VAL A 45 -37.37 76.81 0.47
N TYR A 46 -37.92 76.72 1.68
CA TYR A 46 -38.49 75.47 2.22
C TYR A 46 -39.95 75.33 1.76
N LYS A 47 -40.15 75.00 0.47
CA LYS A 47 -41.44 74.78 -0.19
C LYS A 47 -41.30 73.64 -1.20
N ASP A 48 -42.41 73.08 -1.69
CA ASP A 48 -42.35 72.07 -2.75
C ASP A 48 -41.73 72.68 -4.02
N HIS A 49 -40.92 71.92 -4.74
CA HIS A 49 -40.28 72.36 -5.98
C HIS A 49 -40.77 71.53 -7.16
N LEU A 50 -41.01 72.16 -8.29
CA LEU A 50 -41.28 71.50 -9.56
C LEU A 50 -40.18 71.84 -10.56
N ILE A 51 -39.33 70.86 -10.87
CA ILE A 51 -38.18 71.02 -11.75
C ILE A 51 -38.55 70.53 -13.15
N GLY A 52 -38.56 71.43 -14.12
CA GLY A 52 -38.74 71.05 -15.53
C GLY A 52 -37.48 70.40 -16.10
N SER A 53 -37.69 69.42 -16.99
CA SER A 53 -36.60 68.81 -17.76
C SER A 53 -35.94 69.83 -18.68
N GLU A 54 -34.61 69.77 -18.79
CA GLU A 54 -33.81 70.71 -19.59
C GLU A 54 -34.08 70.58 -21.11
N ASN A 55 -34.54 69.42 -21.57
CA ASN A 55 -34.60 69.09 -22.99
C ASN A 55 -35.90 68.39 -23.44
N ASP A 56 -36.89 68.24 -22.57
CA ASP A 56 -38.24 67.79 -22.94
C ASP A 56 -39.34 68.31 -21.98
N LYS A 57 -40.55 67.75 -22.07
CA LYS A 57 -41.73 68.20 -21.28
C LYS A 57 -41.99 67.33 -20.05
N SER A 58 -40.96 66.78 -19.43
CA SER A 58 -41.07 66.01 -18.18
C SER A 58 -40.79 66.90 -16.97
N TYR A 59 -41.29 66.50 -15.80
CA TYR A 59 -41.14 67.27 -14.57
C TYR A 59 -40.76 66.36 -13.39
N LEU A 60 -39.96 66.89 -12.48
CA LEU A 60 -39.61 66.28 -11.21
C LEU A 60 -40.20 67.14 -10.08
N TYR A 61 -41.13 66.58 -9.32
CA TYR A 61 -41.69 67.22 -8.14
C TYR A 61 -40.95 66.77 -6.89
N ILE A 62 -40.49 67.73 -6.11
CA ILE A 62 -39.76 67.51 -4.87
C ILE A 62 -40.63 68.07 -3.74
N PRO A 63 -41.21 67.21 -2.89
CA PRO A 63 -41.94 67.67 -1.72
C PRO A 63 -40.99 68.38 -0.75
N LYS A 64 -41.47 69.40 -0.03
CA LYS A 64 -40.70 70.15 0.97
C LYS A 64 -40.11 69.24 2.05
N GLU A 65 -40.75 68.10 2.33
CA GLU A 65 -40.30 67.05 3.27
C GLU A 65 -38.99 66.39 2.85
N SER A 66 -38.59 66.53 1.58
CA SER A 66 -37.31 66.08 1.05
C SER A 66 -36.18 67.11 1.24
N ILE A 67 -36.50 68.34 1.68
CA ILE A 67 -35.53 69.41 1.94
C ILE A 67 -35.14 69.39 3.42
N HIS A 68 -33.99 68.77 3.70
CA HIS A 68 -33.41 68.62 5.04
C HIS A 68 -31.89 68.45 4.91
N ASP A 69 -31.12 68.80 5.94
CA ASP A 69 -29.65 68.75 5.93
C ASP A 69 -29.05 67.38 5.55
N ASN A 70 -29.82 66.29 5.70
CA ASN A 70 -29.40 64.91 5.39
C ASN A 70 -29.97 64.39 4.05
N LYS A 71 -30.67 65.25 3.30
CA LYS A 71 -31.32 64.96 2.01
C LYS A 71 -30.93 66.06 1.01
N LEU A 72 -31.88 66.83 0.49
CA LEU A 72 -31.64 68.05 -0.28
C LEU A 72 -31.39 69.23 0.66
N TRP A 73 -30.23 69.86 0.52
CA TRP A 73 -29.78 70.97 1.34
C TRP A 73 -30.06 72.32 0.69
N TYR A 74 -30.02 73.37 1.50
CA TYR A 74 -30.17 74.74 1.03
C TYR A 74 -29.00 75.09 0.09
N ASN A 75 -29.30 75.68 -1.06
CA ASN A 75 -28.43 75.94 -2.22
C ASN A 75 -28.06 74.72 -3.10
N ASP A 76 -28.61 73.53 -2.85
CA ASP A 76 -28.46 72.44 -3.83
C ASP A 76 -29.15 72.82 -5.16
N VAL A 77 -28.52 72.47 -6.27
CA VAL A 77 -29.07 72.64 -7.62
C VAL A 77 -29.50 71.28 -8.14
N VAL A 78 -30.79 71.11 -8.42
CA VAL A 78 -31.35 69.88 -8.97
C VAL A 78 -31.55 70.06 -10.47
N ARG A 79 -31.03 69.14 -11.28
CA ARG A 79 -31.25 69.12 -12.73
C ARG A 79 -31.93 67.83 -13.14
N LEU A 80 -32.84 67.96 -14.09
CA LEU A 80 -33.54 66.86 -14.73
C LEU A 80 -33.26 66.95 -16.23
N ARG A 81 -32.77 65.86 -16.83
CA ARG A 81 -32.47 65.84 -18.26
C ARG A 81 -32.77 64.48 -18.86
N ARG A 82 -33.45 64.45 -20.00
CA ARG A 82 -33.60 63.23 -20.80
C ARG A 82 -32.24 62.79 -21.35
N VAL A 83 -31.92 61.52 -21.19
CA VAL A 83 -30.69 60.88 -21.67
C VAL A 83 -31.03 59.62 -22.49
N ASP A 84 -30.01 58.99 -23.05
CA ASP A 84 -30.15 57.74 -23.79
C ASP A 84 -30.67 56.62 -22.88
N SER A 85 -31.45 55.70 -23.45
CA SER A 85 -32.09 54.60 -22.72
C SER A 85 -31.04 53.77 -21.97
N LEU A 86 -31.41 53.22 -20.81
CA LEU A 86 -30.51 52.28 -20.13
C LEU A 86 -30.30 51.01 -20.97
N LEU A 87 -31.30 50.62 -21.78
CA LEU A 87 -31.25 49.45 -22.66
C LEU A 87 -30.30 49.61 -23.86
N GLU A 88 -29.87 50.84 -24.17
CA GLU A 88 -29.01 51.16 -25.32
C GLU A 88 -27.53 51.34 -24.92
N ARG A 89 -27.18 51.14 -23.63
CA ARG A 89 -25.82 51.35 -23.14
C ARG A 89 -24.97 50.09 -23.24
N ASP A 90 -23.81 50.21 -23.88
CA ASP A 90 -22.85 49.09 -24.03
C ASP A 90 -22.27 48.56 -22.70
N SER A 91 -22.36 49.34 -21.61
CA SER A 91 -21.91 48.95 -20.28
C SER A 91 -23.01 48.30 -19.42
N LEU A 92 -24.24 48.19 -19.94
CA LEU A 92 -25.38 47.62 -19.22
C LEU A 92 -25.99 46.48 -20.02
N ALA A 93 -26.47 45.46 -19.33
CA ALA A 93 -27.12 44.31 -19.92
C ALA A 93 -28.40 43.97 -19.18
N PHE A 94 -29.45 43.75 -19.94
CA PHE A 94 -30.76 43.36 -19.43
C PHE A 94 -31.15 42.01 -20.03
N ALA A 95 -32.08 41.33 -19.36
CA ALA A 95 -32.58 40.06 -19.85
C ALA A 95 -33.35 40.27 -21.18
N GLU A 96 -33.35 39.26 -22.05
CA GLU A 96 -34.07 39.32 -23.32
C GLU A 96 -35.56 39.62 -23.09
N GLY A 97 -36.10 40.51 -23.94
CA GLY A 97 -37.50 40.93 -23.87
C GLY A 97 -37.82 42.00 -22.82
N VAL A 98 -36.81 42.57 -22.13
CA VAL A 98 -37.01 43.81 -21.36
C VAL A 98 -37.35 44.96 -22.32
N GLU A 99 -38.38 45.73 -21.98
CA GLU A 99 -38.85 46.85 -22.79
C GLU A 99 -38.94 48.13 -21.95
N ALA A 100 -38.39 49.23 -22.47
CA ALA A 100 -38.55 50.55 -21.86
C ALA A 100 -39.98 51.08 -22.09
N ILE A 101 -40.65 51.43 -21.00
CA ILE A 101 -42.01 51.99 -21.00
C ILE A 101 -41.97 53.52 -21.00
N THR A 102 -40.92 54.13 -20.45
CA THR A 102 -40.68 55.58 -20.49
C THR A 102 -39.37 55.89 -21.21
N ASN A 103 -39.07 57.17 -21.40
CA ASN A 103 -37.70 57.59 -21.70
C ASN A 103 -36.83 57.49 -20.44
N CYS A 104 -35.50 57.50 -20.62
CA CYS A 104 -34.55 57.57 -19.52
C CYS A 104 -34.21 59.03 -19.18
N TYR A 105 -34.04 59.32 -17.88
CA TYR A 105 -33.74 60.64 -17.38
C TYR A 105 -32.62 60.59 -16.35
N ARG A 106 -31.67 61.52 -16.46
CA ARG A 106 -30.69 61.82 -15.42
C ARG A 106 -31.25 62.86 -14.47
N ILE A 107 -31.25 62.51 -13.19
CA ILE A 107 -31.49 63.44 -12.09
C ILE A 107 -30.13 63.68 -11.43
N SER A 108 -29.60 64.91 -11.54
CA SER A 108 -28.35 65.30 -10.88
C SER A 108 -28.63 66.32 -9.78
N ILE A 109 -27.86 66.23 -8.70
CA ILE A 109 -27.97 67.14 -7.56
C ILE A 109 -26.58 67.69 -7.31
N GLU A 110 -26.38 68.98 -7.53
CA GLU A 110 -25.11 69.66 -7.34
C GLU A 110 -25.12 70.41 -6.01
N ARG A 111 -24.21 70.02 -5.11
CA ARG A 111 -23.93 70.72 -3.86
C ARG A 111 -22.59 71.42 -3.98
N ASN A 112 -22.59 72.75 -3.89
CA ASN A 112 -21.39 73.58 -4.08
C ASN A 112 -20.67 73.29 -5.42
N GLY A 113 -21.42 73.03 -6.49
CA GLY A 113 -20.90 72.76 -7.82
C GLY A 113 -20.35 71.34 -8.04
N THR A 114 -20.49 70.44 -7.07
CA THR A 114 -20.13 69.02 -7.21
C THR A 114 -21.40 68.17 -7.17
N GLU A 115 -21.55 67.23 -8.10
CA GLU A 115 -22.67 66.29 -8.08
C GLU A 115 -22.55 65.36 -6.86
N ILE A 116 -23.65 65.23 -6.11
CA ILE A 116 -23.76 64.36 -4.95
C ILE A 116 -24.74 63.23 -5.22
N ILE A 117 -24.55 62.14 -4.49
CA ILE A 117 -25.39 60.96 -4.52
C ILE A 117 -26.29 60.98 -3.29
N LEU A 118 -27.60 60.88 -3.52
CA LEU A 118 -28.61 60.64 -2.50
C LEU A 118 -28.95 59.15 -2.52
N ASP A 119 -28.39 58.40 -1.58
CA ASP A 119 -28.61 56.96 -1.46
C ASP A 119 -30.01 56.66 -0.92
N SER A 120 -30.86 56.07 -1.77
CA SER A 120 -32.11 55.39 -1.38
C SER A 120 -32.99 56.14 -0.39
N ILE A 121 -33.13 57.46 -0.56
CA ILE A 121 -34.05 58.25 0.25
C ILE A 121 -35.48 57.93 -0.22
N PRO A 122 -36.32 57.26 0.59
CA PRO A 122 -37.62 56.80 0.13
C PRO A 122 -38.52 57.98 -0.26
N ALA A 123 -39.17 57.87 -1.41
CA ALA A 123 -40.09 58.84 -1.99
C ALA A 123 -39.54 60.28 -1.97
N PHE A 124 -38.25 60.48 -2.27
CA PHE A 124 -37.67 61.83 -2.20
C PHE A 124 -38.26 62.77 -3.25
N ALA A 125 -38.76 62.23 -4.37
CA ALA A 125 -39.40 62.99 -5.42
C ALA A 125 -40.41 62.14 -6.19
N THR A 126 -41.31 62.82 -6.90
CA THR A 126 -42.26 62.22 -7.83
C THR A 126 -41.90 62.65 -9.25
N PHE A 127 -41.77 61.70 -10.16
CA PHE A 127 -41.39 61.96 -11.53
C PHE A 127 -42.60 61.87 -12.47
N TYR A 128 -42.75 62.86 -13.35
CA TYR A 128 -43.83 63.00 -14.32
C TYR A 128 -43.27 62.95 -15.74
N THR A 129 -43.64 61.92 -16.51
CA THR A 129 -43.08 61.70 -17.85
C THR A 129 -44.08 61.06 -18.83
N ASP A 130 -43.65 60.89 -20.08
CA ASP A 130 -44.43 60.29 -21.16
C ASP A 130 -44.27 58.76 -21.21
N LEU A 131 -45.37 58.07 -21.51
CA LEU A 131 -45.38 56.66 -21.88
C LEU A 131 -44.98 56.49 -23.35
N LYS A 132 -44.13 55.50 -23.62
CA LYS A 132 -43.77 55.03 -24.96
C LYS A 132 -44.92 54.17 -25.53
N GLY A 133 -46.01 54.83 -25.95
CA GLY A 133 -47.18 54.18 -26.55
C GLY A 133 -48.18 53.60 -25.55
N SER A 134 -49.10 52.74 -26.00
CA SER A 134 -50.12 52.08 -25.17
C SER A 134 -49.54 50.81 -24.51
N LYS A 135 -48.59 51.00 -23.58
CA LYS A 135 -47.92 49.91 -22.85
C LYS A 135 -48.65 49.62 -21.54
N ASN A 136 -48.68 48.35 -21.13
CA ASN A 136 -49.18 47.96 -19.82
C ASN A 136 -48.19 48.42 -18.73
N THR A 137 -48.70 49.08 -17.69
CA THR A 137 -47.92 49.58 -16.55
C THR A 137 -48.06 48.72 -15.28
N SER A 138 -48.91 47.69 -15.28
CA SER A 138 -49.14 46.85 -14.09
C SER A 138 -47.89 46.10 -13.60
N ASP A 139 -47.02 45.75 -14.54
CA ASP A 139 -45.82 44.96 -14.31
C ASP A 139 -44.54 45.79 -14.41
N ALA A 140 -44.66 47.12 -14.44
CA ALA A 140 -43.56 48.04 -14.65
C ALA A 140 -42.69 48.21 -13.40
N TRP A 141 -41.40 48.42 -13.62
CA TRP A 141 -40.41 48.69 -12.58
C TRP A 141 -39.63 49.95 -12.91
N VAL A 142 -39.29 50.72 -11.88
CA VAL A 142 -38.38 51.85 -12.01
C VAL A 142 -36.97 51.31 -11.88
N VAL A 143 -36.23 51.33 -12.99
CA VAL A 143 -34.82 50.93 -13.05
C VAL A 143 -33.96 52.16 -12.91
N ARG A 144 -32.96 52.10 -12.05
CA ARG A 144 -32.01 53.18 -11.78
C ARG A 144 -30.58 52.72 -11.91
N SER A 145 -29.74 53.58 -12.49
CA SER A 145 -28.29 53.42 -12.62
C SER A 145 -27.61 54.63 -11.96
N GLN A 146 -26.84 54.38 -10.91
CA GLN A 146 -26.13 55.41 -10.15
C GLN A 146 -24.70 54.96 -9.84
N TYR A 147 -24.55 53.81 -9.17
CA TYR A 147 -23.30 53.07 -8.98
C TYR A 147 -23.44 51.58 -9.28
N MET A 148 -24.62 51.01 -9.02
CA MET A 148 -25.05 49.71 -9.51
C MET A 148 -26.46 49.86 -10.11
N LEU A 149 -26.83 48.93 -10.99
CA LEU A 149 -28.21 48.80 -11.47
C LEU A 149 -29.16 48.33 -10.38
N TYR A 150 -30.23 49.06 -10.12
CA TYR A 150 -31.33 48.66 -9.24
C TYR A 150 -32.66 48.71 -9.99
N ALA A 151 -33.61 47.88 -9.57
CA ALA A 151 -34.99 47.95 -10.02
C ALA A 151 -35.91 47.91 -8.80
N ASP A 152 -36.81 48.89 -8.70
CA ASP A 152 -37.78 49.00 -7.61
C ASP A 152 -39.20 49.12 -8.17
N LYS A 153 -40.15 48.39 -7.57
CA LYS A 153 -41.54 48.36 -8.04
C LYS A 153 -42.33 49.44 -7.33
N PHE A 154 -42.63 50.52 -8.05
CA PHE A 154 -43.50 51.59 -7.58
C PHE A 154 -44.87 51.51 -8.24
N PRO A 155 -45.94 51.99 -7.60
CA PRO A 155 -47.21 52.18 -8.28
C PRO A 155 -47.06 53.26 -9.36
N LEU A 156 -47.38 52.90 -10.60
CA LEU A 156 -47.39 53.84 -11.73
C LEU A 156 -48.81 54.30 -12.00
N GLU A 157 -49.04 55.61 -11.84
CA GLU A 157 -50.34 56.21 -12.07
C GLU A 157 -50.37 56.91 -13.44
N THR A 158 -51.24 56.44 -14.32
CA THR A 158 -51.40 57.02 -15.65
C THR A 158 -52.38 58.19 -15.61
N TYR A 159 -52.02 59.29 -16.28
CA TYR A 159 -52.88 60.47 -16.40
C TYR A 159 -52.75 61.10 -17.79
N GLY A 160 -53.77 61.85 -18.19
CA GLY A 160 -53.91 62.24 -19.59
C GLY A 160 -53.98 61.01 -20.51
N LYS A 161 -53.75 61.19 -21.82
CA LYS A 161 -53.81 60.06 -22.77
C LYS A 161 -52.56 59.18 -22.76
N ASN A 162 -51.37 59.74 -22.50
CA ASN A 162 -50.07 59.07 -22.65
C ASN A 162 -49.02 59.49 -21.59
N ARG A 163 -49.42 59.88 -20.36
CA ARG A 163 -48.47 60.28 -19.31
C ARG A 163 -48.56 59.36 -18.10
N VAL A 164 -47.48 59.31 -17.34
CA VAL A 164 -47.39 58.53 -16.11
C VAL A 164 -46.60 59.30 -15.06
N PHE A 165 -46.93 59.06 -13.80
CA PHE A 165 -46.10 59.49 -12.70
C PHE A 165 -45.87 58.36 -11.70
N PHE A 166 -44.75 58.46 -10.99
CA PHE A 166 -44.32 57.50 -9.99
C PHE A 166 -43.31 58.16 -9.03
N GLU A 167 -43.22 57.62 -7.82
CA GLU A 167 -42.21 58.01 -6.85
C GLU A 167 -40.84 57.42 -7.20
N ILE A 168 -39.79 58.10 -6.74
CA ILE A 168 -38.41 57.67 -6.91
C ILE A 168 -37.62 57.80 -5.60
N ASP A 169 -36.66 56.88 -5.43
CA ASP A 169 -35.87 56.73 -4.20
C ASP A 169 -34.39 57.12 -4.39
N GLY A 170 -34.12 58.32 -4.90
CA GLY A 170 -32.77 58.87 -5.07
C GLY A 170 -32.51 59.40 -6.49
N ASN A 171 -31.34 59.96 -6.70
CA ASN A 171 -30.96 60.56 -7.99
C ASN A 171 -30.19 59.56 -8.89
N GLY A 172 -29.69 60.00 -10.05
CA GLY A 172 -29.06 59.12 -11.06
C GLY A 172 -29.89 58.97 -12.33
N ASP A 173 -29.53 57.99 -13.16
CA ASP A 173 -30.24 57.71 -14.41
C ASP A 173 -31.40 56.74 -14.15
N MET A 174 -32.61 57.11 -14.57
CA MET A 174 -33.83 56.38 -14.27
C MET A 174 -34.66 56.13 -15.52
N GLU A 175 -35.20 54.92 -15.64
CA GLU A 175 -36.10 54.52 -16.72
C GLU A 175 -37.11 53.51 -16.19
N VAL A 176 -38.38 53.65 -16.60
CA VAL A 176 -39.38 52.62 -16.31
C VAL A 176 -39.28 51.53 -17.37
N GLN A 177 -39.19 50.29 -16.92
CA GLN A 177 -39.05 49.12 -17.79
C GLN A 177 -40.03 48.02 -17.37
N ASN A 178 -40.55 47.28 -18.35
CA ASN A 178 -41.21 46.00 -18.08
C ASN A 178 -40.13 44.91 -18.00
N PRO A 179 -40.11 44.10 -16.93
CA PRO A 179 -39.22 42.95 -16.85
C PRO A 179 -39.58 42.00 -18.00
N GLY A 180 -38.60 41.64 -18.82
CA GLY A 180 -38.78 40.63 -19.85
C GLY A 180 -39.14 39.28 -19.26
N ASN A 181 -39.81 38.44 -20.03
CA ASN A 181 -40.16 37.08 -19.60
C ASN A 181 -39.01 36.07 -19.78
N ALA A 182 -37.93 36.43 -20.48
CA ALA A 182 -36.81 35.54 -20.70
C ALA A 182 -35.74 35.76 -19.61
N GLY A 183 -35.30 34.69 -18.95
CA GLY A 183 -34.15 34.71 -18.03
C GLY A 183 -32.81 34.61 -18.75
N VAL A 184 -32.69 35.15 -19.97
CA VAL A 184 -31.55 34.96 -20.86
C VAL A 184 -30.82 36.29 -21.06
N PHE A 185 -29.50 36.27 -20.91
CA PHE A 185 -28.61 37.38 -21.20
C PHE A 185 -27.59 36.96 -22.25
N ASN A 186 -27.34 37.82 -23.22
CA ASN A 186 -26.26 37.65 -24.18
C ASN A 186 -25.28 38.81 -24.05
N PHE A 187 -24.06 38.48 -23.67
CA PHE A 187 -22.97 39.42 -23.52
C PHE A 187 -22.02 39.26 -24.71
N PRO A 188 -21.83 40.30 -25.54
CA PRO A 188 -20.79 40.29 -26.54
C PRO A 188 -19.40 40.32 -25.88
N ALA A 189 -18.35 40.09 -26.66
CA ALA A 189 -17.00 40.42 -26.20
C ALA A 189 -16.92 41.93 -26.00
N ALA A 190 -16.90 42.39 -24.76
CA ALA A 190 -16.99 43.80 -24.41
C ALA A 190 -15.60 44.39 -24.12
N ASN A 191 -15.42 45.66 -24.50
CA ASN A 191 -14.24 46.48 -24.24
C ASN A 191 -14.40 47.39 -22.99
N THR A 192 -15.42 47.13 -22.17
CA THR A 192 -15.70 47.84 -20.91
C THR A 192 -16.26 46.85 -19.89
N ASP A 193 -16.23 47.23 -18.61
CA ASP A 193 -16.98 46.54 -17.56
C ASP A 193 -18.48 46.64 -17.85
N MET A 194 -19.22 45.59 -17.45
CA MET A 194 -20.64 45.46 -17.76
C MET A 194 -21.45 45.07 -16.52
N GLU A 195 -22.54 45.78 -16.29
CA GLU A 195 -23.51 45.43 -15.25
C GLU A 195 -24.73 44.77 -15.86
N ALA A 196 -25.12 43.62 -15.33
CA ALA A 196 -26.32 42.90 -15.74
C ALA A 196 -27.38 42.94 -14.65
N LEU A 197 -28.65 43.14 -15.03
CA LEU A 197 -29.77 43.12 -14.10
C LEU A 197 -30.91 42.20 -14.58
N TYR A 198 -31.27 41.24 -13.74
CA TYR A 198 -32.52 40.50 -13.77
C TYR A 198 -33.40 40.95 -12.60
N TYR A 199 -34.68 41.15 -12.85
CA TYR A 199 -35.64 41.51 -11.80
C TYR A 199 -37.03 40.96 -12.15
N SER A 200 -37.74 40.54 -11.11
CA SER A 200 -39.12 40.07 -11.13
C SER A 200 -39.75 40.31 -9.77
N ASP A 201 -41.03 39.97 -9.61
CA ASP A 201 -41.74 40.13 -8.34
C ASP A 201 -41.13 39.33 -7.17
N THR A 202 -40.39 38.27 -7.45
CA THR A 202 -39.86 37.36 -6.41
C THR A 202 -38.33 37.34 -6.32
N GLU A 203 -37.63 37.92 -7.29
CA GLU A 203 -36.20 37.70 -7.45
C GLU A 203 -35.51 38.88 -8.14
N LYS A 204 -34.33 39.25 -7.64
CA LYS A 204 -33.43 40.22 -8.24
C LYS A 204 -32.02 39.64 -8.30
N LEU A 205 -31.39 39.68 -9.46
CA LEU A 205 -30.01 39.25 -9.67
C LEU A 205 -29.25 40.37 -10.38
N GLN A 206 -28.25 40.91 -9.69
CA GLN A 206 -27.29 41.88 -10.20
C GLN A 206 -25.97 41.16 -10.43
N ILE A 207 -25.33 41.40 -11.56
CA ILE A 207 -24.01 40.82 -11.85
C ILE A 207 -23.10 41.89 -12.41
N TRP A 208 -21.90 41.99 -11.84
CA TRP A 208 -20.84 42.82 -12.40
C TRP A 208 -19.84 41.93 -13.13
N PHE A 209 -19.73 42.13 -14.44
CA PHE A 209 -18.80 41.45 -15.33
C PHE A 209 -17.59 42.36 -15.62
N PRO A 210 -16.39 42.00 -15.15
CA PRO A 210 -15.17 42.70 -15.52
C PRO A 210 -14.91 42.61 -17.03
N GLN A 211 -14.39 43.68 -17.62
CA GLN A 211 -13.94 43.73 -19.01
C GLN A 211 -13.00 42.57 -19.34
N ALA A 212 -12.03 42.31 -18.45
CA ALA A 212 -11.03 41.25 -18.64
C ALA A 212 -11.67 39.86 -18.75
N TYR A 213 -12.73 39.61 -17.98
CA TYR A 213 -13.48 38.37 -18.06
C TYR A 213 -14.22 38.25 -19.40
N LEU A 214 -14.99 39.27 -19.81
CA LEU A 214 -15.75 39.22 -21.07
C LEU A 214 -14.83 39.16 -22.31
N THR A 215 -13.68 39.84 -22.25
CA THR A 215 -12.66 39.81 -23.31
C THR A 215 -12.09 38.39 -23.47
N SER A 216 -11.76 37.73 -22.36
CA SER A 216 -11.17 36.37 -22.37
C SER A 216 -12.20 35.27 -22.62
N ALA A 217 -13.39 35.36 -22.03
CA ALA A 217 -14.51 34.45 -22.25
C ALA A 217 -15.02 34.47 -23.70
N GLY A 218 -14.91 35.62 -24.37
CA GLY A 218 -15.59 35.91 -25.61
C GLY A 218 -17.11 36.02 -25.41
N GLN A 219 -17.87 35.65 -26.44
CA GLN A 219 -19.34 35.65 -26.37
C GLN A 219 -19.80 34.80 -25.17
N THR A 220 -20.53 35.44 -24.25
CA THR A 220 -21.03 34.81 -23.03
C THR A 220 -22.55 34.86 -23.02
N ARG A 221 -23.18 33.73 -22.76
CA ARG A 221 -24.64 33.62 -22.56
C ARG A 221 -24.90 33.15 -21.15
N LEU A 222 -25.78 33.83 -20.44
CA LEU A 222 -26.26 33.44 -19.12
C LEU A 222 -27.75 33.15 -19.21
N GLU A 223 -28.17 32.01 -18.70
CA GLU A 223 -29.58 31.61 -18.66
C GLU A 223 -29.98 31.20 -17.24
N ILE A 224 -31.08 31.76 -16.73
CA ILE A 224 -31.64 31.44 -15.42
C ILE A 224 -32.68 30.33 -15.60
N LEU A 225 -32.29 29.11 -15.25
CA LEU A 225 -33.14 27.92 -15.34
C LEU A 225 -33.86 27.66 -14.00
N PRO A 226 -35.12 27.20 -14.02
CA PRO A 226 -35.89 26.99 -12.79
C PRO A 226 -35.34 25.85 -11.92
N GLN A 227 -34.67 24.86 -12.54
CA GLN A 227 -34.12 23.68 -11.87
C GLN A 227 -32.99 23.06 -12.70
N LEU A 228 -32.27 22.10 -12.11
CA LEU A 228 -31.32 21.24 -12.80
C LEU A 228 -32.05 20.21 -13.69
N GLY A 229 -31.42 19.79 -14.79
CA GLY A 229 -31.93 18.67 -15.59
C GLY A 229 -31.63 17.32 -14.90
N ASP A 230 -32.35 16.26 -15.26
CA ASP A 230 -32.25 14.94 -14.60
C ASP A 230 -30.82 14.41 -14.51
N VAL A 231 -30.03 14.55 -15.59
CA VAL A 231 -28.62 14.13 -15.62
C VAL A 231 -27.76 14.92 -14.64
N ASP A 232 -27.96 16.23 -14.54
CA ASP A 232 -27.22 17.06 -13.59
C ASP A 232 -27.63 16.75 -12.15
N VAL A 233 -28.93 16.48 -11.92
CA VAL A 233 -29.45 16.07 -10.60
C VAL A 233 -28.76 14.79 -10.15
N SER A 234 -28.66 13.77 -11.01
CA SER A 234 -27.94 12.53 -10.68
C SER A 234 -26.46 12.79 -10.36
N ALA A 235 -25.78 13.66 -11.12
CA ALA A 235 -24.38 14.00 -10.87
C ALA A 235 -24.19 14.70 -9.50
N VAL A 236 -25.08 15.62 -9.14
CA VAL A 236 -25.05 16.31 -7.84
C VAL A 236 -25.44 15.37 -6.71
N GLN A 237 -26.43 14.49 -6.91
CA GLN A 237 -26.87 13.53 -5.88
C GLN A 237 -25.79 12.52 -5.48
N ALA A 238 -24.85 12.20 -6.38
CA ALA A 238 -23.72 11.34 -6.02
C ALA A 238 -22.77 12.02 -5.01
N VAL A 239 -22.62 13.34 -5.09
CA VAL A 239 -21.78 14.13 -4.18
C VAL A 239 -22.56 14.58 -2.94
N TYR A 240 -23.79 15.06 -3.16
CA TYR A 240 -24.70 15.56 -2.12
C TYR A 240 -26.01 14.76 -2.11
N PRO A 241 -26.00 13.52 -1.57
CA PRO A 241 -27.19 12.69 -1.44
C PRO A 241 -28.40 13.46 -0.86
N GLY A 242 -29.47 13.49 -1.64
CA GLY A 242 -30.74 14.11 -1.26
C GLY A 242 -30.76 15.64 -1.20
N PHE A 243 -29.77 16.37 -1.75
CA PHE A 243 -29.70 17.82 -1.65
C PHE A 243 -31.01 18.57 -1.98
N ALA A 244 -31.20 19.73 -1.34
CA ALA A 244 -32.22 20.71 -1.70
C ALA A 244 -31.58 21.87 -2.47
N LEU A 245 -32.12 22.19 -3.66
CA LEU A 245 -31.74 23.38 -4.41
C LEU A 245 -32.29 24.62 -3.70
N ASN A 246 -31.43 25.58 -3.34
CA ASN A 246 -31.85 26.81 -2.67
C ASN A 246 -32.11 27.97 -3.64
N THR A 247 -31.60 27.86 -4.87
CA THR A 247 -31.60 28.93 -5.89
C THR A 247 -32.04 28.36 -7.21
N LYS A 248 -32.47 29.20 -8.14
CA LYS A 248 -32.50 28.79 -9.55
C LYS A 248 -31.08 28.46 -10.03
N VAL A 249 -30.95 27.90 -11.22
CA VAL A 249 -29.66 27.52 -11.80
C VAL A 249 -29.21 28.59 -12.79
N LEU A 250 -28.01 29.12 -12.62
CA LEU A 250 -27.36 30.01 -13.58
C LEU A 250 -26.55 29.16 -14.57
N ASP A 251 -27.06 28.93 -15.77
CA ASP A 251 -26.33 28.28 -16.86
C ASP A 251 -25.50 29.30 -17.64
N VAL A 252 -24.19 29.31 -17.38
CA VAL A 252 -23.23 30.19 -18.04
C VAL A 252 -22.58 29.42 -19.18
N ARG A 253 -22.59 29.99 -20.38
CA ARG A 253 -21.91 29.46 -21.57
C ARG A 253 -20.97 30.51 -22.13
N THR A 254 -19.71 30.17 -22.27
CA THR A 254 -18.64 31.04 -22.79
C THR A 254 -18.04 30.42 -24.03
N LYS A 255 -17.57 31.24 -24.98
CA LYS A 255 -16.88 30.77 -26.19
C LYS A 255 -15.52 30.15 -25.87
N SER A 256 -14.79 30.75 -24.93
CA SER A 256 -13.47 30.32 -24.47
C SER A 256 -13.46 30.18 -22.94
N ALA A 257 -12.43 29.53 -22.41
CA ALA A 257 -12.18 29.52 -20.97
C ALA A 257 -11.70 30.92 -20.52
N PRO A 258 -12.42 31.61 -19.63
CA PRO A 258 -12.03 32.93 -19.17
C PRO A 258 -10.84 32.91 -18.22
N ASP A 259 -10.13 34.04 -18.17
CA ASP A 259 -9.12 34.29 -17.15
C ASP A 259 -9.78 34.39 -15.75
N ALA A 260 -9.23 33.66 -14.78
CA ALA A 260 -9.78 33.54 -13.44
C ALA A 260 -9.36 34.67 -12.49
N SER A 261 -8.46 35.57 -12.92
CA SER A 261 -7.95 36.66 -12.08
C SER A 261 -8.99 37.73 -11.72
N SER A 262 -10.11 37.80 -12.44
CA SER A 262 -11.19 38.77 -12.19
C SER A 262 -12.54 38.13 -12.50
N PRO A 263 -13.07 37.27 -11.59
CA PRO A 263 -14.35 36.61 -11.81
C PRO A 263 -15.52 37.61 -11.68
N PRO A 264 -16.61 37.46 -12.44
CA PRO A 264 -17.84 38.21 -12.24
C PRO A 264 -18.38 37.99 -10.84
N ILE A 265 -18.82 39.08 -10.21
CA ILE A 265 -19.44 39.06 -8.87
C ILE A 265 -20.95 39.20 -9.06
N LEU A 266 -21.72 38.34 -8.41
CA LEU A 266 -23.18 38.38 -8.45
C LEU A 266 -23.76 38.66 -7.06
N HIS A 267 -24.78 39.51 -7.03
CA HIS A 267 -25.65 39.73 -5.90
C HIS A 267 -27.04 39.20 -6.25
N TRP A 268 -27.48 38.18 -5.53
CA TRP A 268 -28.73 37.51 -5.80
C TRP A 268 -29.62 37.55 -4.57
N THR A 269 -30.70 38.32 -4.64
CA THR A 269 -31.71 38.40 -3.57
C THR A 269 -32.51 37.11 -3.55
N GLN A 270 -32.58 36.48 -2.38
CA GLN A 270 -33.23 35.19 -2.19
C GLN A 270 -34.27 35.23 -1.06
N PRO A 271 -35.20 34.25 -1.02
CA PRO A 271 -35.98 34.00 0.19
C PRO A 271 -35.04 33.78 1.40
N PRO A 272 -35.49 34.08 2.63
CA PRO A 272 -34.65 33.97 3.82
C PRO A 272 -34.01 32.58 3.95
N ALA A 273 -32.69 32.57 4.17
CA ALA A 273 -31.90 31.34 4.23
C ALA A 273 -32.42 30.39 5.32
N ARG A 274 -32.55 29.10 4.99
CA ARG A 274 -32.75 28.03 5.98
C ARG A 274 -31.42 27.78 6.70
N LYS A 275 -31.45 27.42 7.99
CA LYS A 275 -30.27 27.24 8.87
C LYS A 275 -29.37 26.03 8.55
N PHE A 276 -29.43 25.47 7.35
CA PHE A 276 -28.64 24.29 6.98
C PHE A 276 -27.28 24.70 6.42
N VAL A 277 -26.32 23.76 6.41
CA VAL A 277 -25.07 23.90 5.67
C VAL A 277 -25.41 24.12 4.20
N GLN A 278 -24.73 25.06 3.56
CA GLN A 278 -24.97 25.44 2.17
C GLN A 278 -23.64 25.37 1.40
N GLU A 279 -23.72 25.00 0.12
CA GLU A 279 -22.58 24.88 -0.79
C GLU A 279 -22.89 25.62 -2.08
N TRP A 280 -21.96 26.46 -2.53
CA TRP A 280 -22.00 27.03 -3.89
C TRP A 280 -21.39 26.01 -4.83
N VAL A 281 -22.16 25.57 -5.81
CA VAL A 281 -21.75 24.49 -6.72
C VAL A 281 -21.72 24.99 -8.15
N ARG A 282 -20.69 24.57 -8.89
CA ARG A 282 -20.61 24.66 -10.35
C ARG A 282 -20.51 23.26 -10.95
N LEU A 283 -21.38 22.97 -11.92
CA LEU A 283 -21.30 21.77 -12.75
C LEU A 283 -20.81 22.12 -14.15
N GLN A 284 -19.82 21.40 -14.66
CA GLN A 284 -19.32 21.58 -16.01
C GLN A 284 -18.74 20.27 -16.57
N GLY A 285 -19.36 19.71 -17.61
CA GLY A 285 -18.80 18.59 -18.38
C GLY A 285 -18.31 17.42 -17.52
N GLY A 286 -19.14 16.91 -16.61
CA GLY A 286 -18.77 15.80 -15.72
C GLY A 286 -17.90 16.19 -14.50
N ARG A 287 -17.59 17.49 -14.33
CA ARG A 287 -16.84 18.02 -13.19
C ARG A 287 -17.75 18.74 -12.22
N VAL A 288 -17.56 18.47 -10.93
CA VAL A 288 -18.28 19.12 -9.84
C VAL A 288 -17.31 19.95 -9.03
N PHE A 289 -17.59 21.25 -8.92
CA PHE A 289 -16.83 22.18 -8.09
C PHE A 289 -17.74 22.66 -6.96
N GLY A 290 -17.30 22.50 -5.71
CA GLY A 290 -18.00 22.96 -4.52
C GLY A 290 -17.16 23.93 -3.72
N TRP A 291 -17.79 24.99 -3.23
CA TRP A 291 -17.19 25.96 -2.33
C TRP A 291 -18.04 26.10 -1.08
N THR A 292 -17.40 26.02 0.09
CA THR A 292 -18.05 26.35 1.36
C THR A 292 -18.21 27.85 1.51
N GLN A 293 -19.13 28.26 2.38
CA GLN A 293 -19.35 29.66 2.71
C GLN A 293 -18.08 30.28 3.34
N GLY A 294 -17.67 31.45 2.86
CA GLY A 294 -16.46 32.11 3.34
C GLY A 294 -16.33 33.56 2.84
N PRO A 295 -15.57 34.42 3.55
CA PRO A 295 -15.37 35.82 3.14
C PRO A 295 -14.75 35.98 1.76
N GLU A 296 -13.90 35.02 1.35
CA GLU A 296 -13.15 34.98 0.09
C GLU A 296 -13.82 34.09 -0.98
N THR A 297 -14.94 33.44 -0.66
CA THR A 297 -15.67 32.56 -1.59
C THR A 297 -17.04 33.15 -1.89
N TRP A 298 -18.02 32.85 -1.07
CA TRP A 298 -19.39 33.36 -1.19
C TRP A 298 -20.00 33.51 0.19
N VAL A 299 -20.97 34.41 0.31
CA VAL A 299 -21.64 34.71 1.58
C VAL A 299 -23.08 35.11 1.36
N VAL A 300 -23.96 34.78 2.29
CA VAL A 300 -25.31 35.35 2.36
C VAL A 300 -25.33 36.45 3.42
N ARG A 301 -25.67 37.69 3.01
CA ARG A 301 -25.84 38.85 3.91
C ARG A 301 -27.19 39.51 3.62
N ASN A 302 -28.02 39.73 4.65
CA ASN A 302 -29.33 40.38 4.51
C ASN A 302 -30.20 39.77 3.39
N ASN A 303 -30.25 38.44 3.30
CA ASN A 303 -30.95 37.69 2.24
C ASN A 303 -30.42 37.90 0.81
N VAL A 304 -29.19 38.39 0.66
CA VAL A 304 -28.50 38.52 -0.62
C VAL A 304 -27.32 37.55 -0.64
N LEU A 305 -27.34 36.59 -1.59
CA LEU A 305 -26.19 35.76 -1.92
C LEU A 305 -25.20 36.60 -2.73
N ILE A 306 -24.01 36.78 -2.18
CA ILE A 306 -22.86 37.39 -2.84
C ILE A 306 -21.93 36.25 -3.24
N SER A 307 -21.74 36.05 -4.54
CA SER A 307 -20.96 34.93 -5.09
C SER A 307 -20.23 35.31 -6.38
N PHE A 308 -19.61 34.34 -7.03
CA PHE A 308 -18.81 34.53 -8.24
C PHE A 308 -19.07 33.47 -9.32
N LEU A 309 -18.68 33.80 -10.55
CA LEU A 309 -18.67 32.91 -11.71
C LEU A 309 -17.22 32.68 -12.21
N LYS A 310 -16.82 31.43 -12.47
CA LYS A 310 -15.45 31.08 -12.92
C LYS A 310 -15.40 30.51 -14.35
N GLY A 311 -16.35 30.91 -15.21
CA GLY A 311 -16.49 30.43 -16.59
C GLY A 311 -17.72 29.57 -16.83
N SER A 312 -17.72 28.83 -17.94
CA SER A 312 -18.86 28.01 -18.36
C SER A 312 -19.29 26.97 -17.32
N GLY A 313 -20.58 26.80 -17.12
CA GLY A 313 -21.15 25.79 -16.23
C GLY A 313 -22.47 26.23 -15.61
N LYS A 314 -23.11 25.31 -14.89
CA LYS A 314 -24.33 25.54 -14.14
C LYS A 314 -24.00 25.85 -12.70
N TYR A 315 -24.39 27.03 -12.23
CA TYR A 315 -24.12 27.50 -10.87
C TYR A 315 -25.39 27.58 -10.04
N PHE A 316 -25.33 27.12 -8.79
CA PHE A 316 -26.48 27.12 -7.87
C PHE A 316 -26.00 26.95 -6.43
N LEU A 317 -26.80 27.44 -5.49
CA LEU A 317 -26.61 27.13 -4.07
C LEU A 317 -27.49 25.94 -3.71
N LEU A 318 -26.91 24.95 -3.03
CA LEU A 318 -27.65 23.81 -2.49
C LEU A 318 -27.48 23.69 -0.98
N SER A 319 -28.42 23.02 -0.32
CA SER A 319 -28.29 22.56 1.06
C SER A 319 -28.27 21.03 1.07
N PRO A 320 -27.22 20.37 1.57
CA PRO A 320 -27.27 18.94 1.85
C PRO A 320 -28.34 18.67 2.93
N LEU A 321 -29.05 17.54 2.85
CA LEU A 321 -30.08 17.18 3.86
C LEU A 321 -29.49 16.62 5.17
N GLY A 322 -28.17 16.45 5.26
CA GLY A 322 -27.45 16.02 6.46
C GLY A 322 -25.97 16.39 6.41
N GLU A 323 -25.30 16.34 7.56
CA GLU A 323 -23.84 16.45 7.60
C GLU A 323 -23.22 15.27 6.85
N GLN A 324 -22.38 15.55 5.86
CA GLN A 324 -21.73 14.55 5.03
C GLN A 324 -20.23 14.52 5.30
N GLU A 325 -19.83 13.62 6.19
CA GLU A 325 -18.42 13.23 6.36
C GLU A 325 -18.03 12.12 5.37
N VAL A 326 -19.03 11.51 4.70
CA VAL A 326 -18.88 10.36 3.81
C VAL A 326 -19.47 10.68 2.44
N LEU A 327 -18.66 10.46 1.40
CA LEU A 327 -19.02 10.55 -0.02
C LEU A 327 -18.94 9.16 -0.64
N GLU A 328 -19.88 8.80 -1.51
CA GLU A 328 -19.84 7.54 -2.26
C GLU A 328 -19.97 7.82 -3.75
N LEU A 329 -18.86 7.64 -4.47
CA LEU A 329 -18.71 8.02 -5.87
C LEU A 329 -18.63 6.76 -6.74
N PRO A 330 -19.45 6.61 -7.79
CA PRO A 330 -19.29 5.51 -8.73
C PRO A 330 -17.98 5.69 -9.52
N LEU A 331 -17.31 4.58 -9.80
CA LEU A 331 -16.09 4.53 -10.62
C LEU A 331 -16.40 4.02 -12.03
N ASP A 332 -17.62 4.18 -12.51
CA ASP A 332 -18.11 3.67 -13.81
C ASP A 332 -17.80 4.59 -15.01
N GLY A 333 -16.98 5.63 -14.79
CA GLY A 333 -16.69 6.67 -15.79
C GLY A 333 -17.73 7.80 -15.83
N GLY A 334 -18.71 7.83 -14.91
CA GLY A 334 -19.70 8.91 -14.82
C GLY A 334 -19.15 10.24 -14.28
N PHE A 335 -17.96 10.24 -13.67
CA PHE A 335 -17.30 11.42 -13.11
C PHE A 335 -15.87 11.53 -13.61
N ASP A 336 -15.51 12.72 -14.09
CA ASP A 336 -14.13 13.03 -14.50
C ASP A 336 -13.31 13.50 -13.30
N GLN A 337 -13.74 14.59 -12.66
CA GLN A 337 -12.99 15.27 -11.60
C GLN A 337 -13.93 15.87 -10.56
N LEU A 338 -13.50 15.83 -9.31
CA LEU A 338 -14.20 16.43 -8.18
C LEU A 338 -13.28 17.45 -7.49
N TYR A 339 -13.77 18.67 -7.28
CA TYR A 339 -13.04 19.75 -6.62
C TYR A 339 -13.89 20.33 -5.49
N LEU A 340 -13.70 19.84 -4.26
CA LEU A 340 -14.44 20.27 -3.07
C LEU A 340 -13.52 21.01 -2.11
N GLN A 341 -13.12 22.23 -2.48
CA GLN A 341 -12.23 23.15 -1.76
C GLN A 341 -10.96 22.53 -1.14
N ASP A 342 -11.10 21.75 -0.07
CA ASP A 342 -10.03 21.06 0.64
C ASP A 342 -9.75 19.65 0.11
N LEU A 343 -10.50 19.21 -0.90
CA LEU A 343 -10.38 17.91 -1.53
C LEU A 343 -10.38 18.05 -3.05
N TRP A 344 -9.56 17.23 -3.70
CA TRP A 344 -9.51 17.05 -5.13
C TRP A 344 -9.41 15.56 -5.47
N LEU A 345 -10.16 15.11 -6.47
CA LEU A 345 -10.09 13.76 -7.04
C LEU A 345 -10.08 13.86 -8.57
N ASP A 346 -9.24 13.04 -9.19
CA ASP A 346 -9.24 12.79 -10.63
C ASP A 346 -9.52 11.32 -10.91
N LEU A 347 -10.59 11.08 -11.67
CA LEU A 347 -11.15 9.76 -11.96
C LEU A 347 -11.13 9.46 -13.47
N ARG A 348 -10.62 10.38 -14.32
CA ARG A 348 -10.74 10.33 -15.80
C ARG A 348 -10.24 9.03 -16.44
N ASP A 349 -9.21 8.42 -15.86
CA ASP A 349 -8.58 7.20 -16.39
C ASP A 349 -9.09 5.92 -15.70
N THR A 350 -10.11 6.01 -14.84
CA THR A 350 -10.69 4.87 -14.12
C THR A 350 -12.15 4.65 -14.53
N ALA A 351 -12.38 3.64 -15.37
CA ALA A 351 -13.70 3.17 -15.75
C ALA A 351 -13.88 1.69 -15.34
N LEU A 352 -14.35 1.50 -14.11
CA LEU A 352 -14.61 0.22 -13.46
C LEU A 352 -16.10 0.08 -13.14
N PRO A 353 -16.89 -0.51 -14.05
CA PRO A 353 -18.29 -0.82 -13.79
C PRO A 353 -18.47 -1.61 -12.49
N ASN A 354 -19.56 -1.35 -11.76
CA ASN A 354 -19.90 -1.98 -10.48
C ASN A 354 -18.94 -1.70 -9.31
N HIS A 355 -18.01 -0.74 -9.47
CA HIS A 355 -17.14 -0.28 -8.39
C HIS A 355 -17.51 1.12 -7.92
N SER A 356 -17.29 1.39 -6.64
CA SER A 356 -17.44 2.72 -6.05
C SER A 356 -16.25 3.07 -5.16
N LEU A 357 -16.01 4.36 -4.99
CA LEU A 357 -15.12 4.92 -3.98
C LEU A 357 -15.98 5.51 -2.87
N ARG A 358 -15.85 4.96 -1.66
CA ARG A 358 -16.37 5.59 -0.45
C ARG A 358 -15.25 6.37 0.23
N LEU A 359 -15.36 7.69 0.24
CA LEU A 359 -14.43 8.60 0.91
C LEU A 359 -15.03 9.08 2.23
N ASN A 360 -14.35 8.84 3.34
CA ASN A 360 -14.64 9.48 4.62
C ASN A 360 -13.56 10.51 4.94
N THR A 361 -13.93 11.79 5.07
CA THR A 361 -13.00 12.91 5.29
C THR A 361 -12.61 13.09 6.76
N ARG A 362 -13.26 12.37 7.68
CA ARG A 362 -13.00 12.41 9.13
C ARG A 362 -13.11 11.01 9.77
N PRO A 363 -12.28 10.03 9.36
CA PRO A 363 -12.34 8.69 9.91
C PRO A 363 -11.90 8.66 11.39
N ASN A 364 -12.46 7.72 12.16
CA ASN A 364 -12.00 7.48 13.51
C ASN A 364 -10.62 6.80 13.50
N GLN A 365 -9.60 7.58 13.81
CA GLN A 365 -8.19 7.17 13.81
C GLN A 365 -7.72 6.53 15.13
N ALA A 366 -8.53 6.51 16.19
CA ALA A 366 -8.05 6.12 17.53
C ALA A 366 -7.51 4.68 17.60
N SER A 367 -8.18 3.74 16.92
CA SER A 367 -7.79 2.32 16.91
C SER A 367 -6.54 2.04 16.07
N VAL A 368 -6.29 2.85 15.04
CA VAL A 368 -5.09 2.78 14.19
C VAL A 368 -3.89 3.34 14.96
N VAL A 369 -4.08 4.51 15.57
CA VAL A 369 -3.03 5.20 16.32
C VAL A 369 -2.57 4.36 17.51
N SER A 370 -3.51 3.78 18.27
CA SER A 370 -3.17 2.95 19.43
C SER A 370 -2.42 1.66 19.04
N ALA A 371 -2.75 1.08 17.89
CA ALA A 371 -2.16 -0.17 17.41
C ALA A 371 -0.71 0.00 16.91
N TYR A 372 -0.46 0.97 16.03
CA TYR A 372 0.82 1.03 15.29
C TYR A 372 1.64 2.31 15.50
N PHE A 373 1.03 3.37 16.05
CA PHE A 373 1.63 4.71 16.13
C PHE A 373 1.87 5.21 17.57
N SER A 374 1.77 4.30 18.55
CA SER A 374 1.99 4.55 19.98
C SER A 374 3.36 4.08 20.48
N GLY A 375 4.29 3.77 19.56
CA GLY A 375 5.64 3.27 19.86
C GLY A 375 5.95 1.88 19.27
N ALA A 376 5.06 1.29 18.48
CA ALA A 376 5.22 -0.06 17.94
C ALA A 376 4.62 -0.22 16.51
N PRO A 377 5.36 0.05 15.42
CA PRO A 377 6.76 0.50 15.37
C PRO A 377 6.91 2.03 15.25
N PHE A 378 5.81 2.77 15.07
CA PHE A 378 5.83 4.21 14.81
C PHE A 378 5.47 5.01 16.05
N THR A 379 5.95 6.25 16.11
CA THR A 379 5.44 7.30 16.99
C THR A 379 4.91 8.43 16.12
N LEU A 380 3.70 8.89 16.38
CA LEU A 380 3.06 9.95 15.60
C LEU A 380 3.05 11.27 16.37
N GLY A 381 3.36 12.36 15.66
CA GLY A 381 3.27 13.72 16.19
C GLY A 381 1.85 14.11 16.63
N SER A 382 1.75 15.23 17.35
CA SER A 382 0.46 15.75 17.83
C SER A 382 -0.44 16.22 16.68
N GLU A 383 0.14 16.84 15.65
CA GLU A 383 -0.56 17.25 14.44
C GLU A 383 -0.64 16.08 13.45
N ARG A 384 -1.85 15.75 13.00
CA ARG A 384 -2.12 14.70 12.02
C ARG A 384 -3.42 14.98 11.29
N GLN A 385 -3.49 14.51 10.05
CA GLN A 385 -4.67 14.57 9.21
C GLN A 385 -4.96 13.16 8.68
N ALA A 386 -6.22 12.74 8.72
CA ALA A 386 -6.62 11.40 8.30
C ALA A 386 -7.82 11.47 7.36
N LEU A 387 -7.83 10.58 6.37
CA LEU A 387 -8.94 10.39 5.44
C LEU A 387 -9.02 8.90 5.12
N GLN A 388 -10.21 8.36 4.87
CA GLN A 388 -10.38 6.95 4.56
C GLN A 388 -10.95 6.81 3.16
N LEU A 389 -10.26 6.04 2.33
CA LEU A 389 -10.69 5.68 0.99
C LEU A 389 -11.01 4.18 1.00
N ASP A 390 -12.27 3.81 0.79
CA ASP A 390 -12.68 2.42 0.63
C ASP A 390 -13.17 2.23 -0.82
N PHE A 391 -12.38 1.54 -1.64
CA PHE A 391 -12.85 1.00 -2.91
C PHE A 391 -13.76 -0.18 -2.65
N ARG A 392 -14.88 -0.25 -3.38
CA ARG A 392 -15.91 -1.26 -3.18
C ARG A 392 -16.31 -1.91 -4.49
N SER A 393 -16.64 -3.20 -4.41
CA SER A 393 -17.34 -3.95 -5.45
C SER A 393 -18.64 -4.45 -4.84
N GLY A 394 -19.76 -3.79 -5.15
CA GLY A 394 -20.99 -3.92 -4.38
C GLY A 394 -20.78 -3.50 -2.91
N ASN A 395 -21.11 -4.38 -1.96
CA ASN A 395 -20.97 -4.09 -0.52
C ASN A 395 -19.61 -4.46 0.07
N ASN A 396 -18.72 -5.09 -0.70
CA ASN A 396 -17.43 -5.58 -0.21
C ASN A 396 -16.32 -4.56 -0.47
N ILE A 397 -15.47 -4.34 0.52
CA ILE A 397 -14.25 -3.54 0.35
C ILE A 397 -13.26 -4.35 -0.48
N VAL A 398 -12.72 -3.72 -1.52
CA VAL A 398 -11.65 -4.24 -2.35
C VAL A 398 -10.35 -3.64 -1.84
N GLU A 399 -9.37 -4.47 -1.48
CA GLU A 399 -8.12 -3.94 -0.95
C GLU A 399 -7.36 -3.10 -1.97
N THR A 400 -7.24 -3.56 -3.22
CA THR A 400 -6.56 -2.86 -4.31
C THR A 400 -7.37 -2.97 -5.59
N LEU A 401 -7.50 -1.86 -6.32
CA LEU A 401 -8.25 -1.79 -7.57
C LEU A 401 -7.71 -2.80 -8.60
N PRO A 402 -8.59 -3.42 -9.40
CA PRO A 402 -8.20 -4.41 -10.40
C PRO A 402 -7.42 -3.76 -11.55
N GLY A 403 -6.62 -4.57 -12.27
CA GLY A 403 -6.01 -4.17 -13.56
C GLY A 403 -4.99 -3.02 -13.48
N ASN A 404 -4.36 -2.80 -12.33
CA ASN A 404 -3.46 -1.66 -12.07
C ASN A 404 -4.13 -0.28 -12.20
N ASN A 405 -5.46 -0.21 -12.09
CA ASN A 405 -6.18 1.06 -12.04
C ASN A 405 -5.82 1.82 -10.76
N TRP A 406 -5.80 3.14 -10.85
CA TRP A 406 -5.51 4.05 -9.76
C TRP A 406 -6.18 5.39 -10.04
N ILE A 407 -6.44 6.16 -8.99
CA ILE A 407 -7.01 7.49 -9.08
C ILE A 407 -6.01 8.52 -8.55
N GLU A 408 -6.12 9.76 -9.02
CA GLU A 408 -5.37 10.86 -8.42
C GLU A 408 -6.20 11.46 -7.29
N PHE A 409 -5.53 11.71 -6.17
CA PHE A 409 -6.17 12.21 -4.97
C PHE A 409 -5.33 13.33 -4.38
N GLY A 410 -6.00 14.40 -3.96
CA GLY A 410 -5.35 15.48 -3.25
C GLY A 410 -6.23 16.13 -2.20
N PHE A 411 -5.59 16.69 -1.19
CA PHE A 411 -6.28 17.32 -0.08
C PHE A 411 -5.45 18.47 0.50
N ARG A 412 -6.14 19.48 1.05
CA ARG A 412 -5.48 20.62 1.66
C ARG A 412 -4.68 20.16 2.87
N ASN A 413 -3.39 20.49 2.87
CA ASN A 413 -2.50 20.23 3.99
C ASN A 413 -2.88 21.12 5.18
N GLN A 414 -3.19 20.49 6.30
CA GLN A 414 -3.47 21.18 7.56
C GLN A 414 -2.30 21.12 8.56
N LEU A 415 -1.18 20.46 8.21
CA LEU A 415 0.01 20.40 9.07
C LEU A 415 0.81 21.70 8.97
N ALA A 416 1.24 22.23 10.13
CA ALA A 416 2.09 23.40 10.19
C ALA A 416 3.52 23.14 9.67
N ASP A 417 4.06 21.94 9.93
CA ASP A 417 5.38 21.51 9.48
C ASP A 417 5.32 20.18 8.70
N THR A 418 5.90 20.20 7.50
CA THR A 418 5.88 19.11 6.53
C THR A 418 7.26 18.55 6.19
N ALA A 419 8.33 18.99 6.86
CA ALA A 419 9.71 18.62 6.51
C ALA A 419 9.97 17.10 6.57
N ASN A 420 9.27 16.37 7.45
CA ASN A 420 9.37 14.92 7.62
C ASN A 420 8.01 14.21 7.64
N ALA A 421 6.97 14.83 7.07
CA ALA A 421 5.66 14.22 7.02
C ALA A 421 5.67 13.01 6.08
N ARG A 422 4.87 11.99 6.44
CA ARG A 422 4.65 10.80 5.63
C ARG A 422 3.16 10.58 5.47
N LEU A 423 2.78 10.11 4.29
CA LEU A 423 1.41 9.69 4.00
C LEU A 423 1.34 8.17 4.14
N PHE A 424 0.87 7.70 5.28
CA PHE A 424 0.65 6.27 5.54
C PHE A 424 -0.66 5.82 4.93
N ARG A 425 -0.70 4.62 4.36
CA ARG A 425 -1.92 3.84 4.16
C ARG A 425 -1.98 2.78 5.24
N VAL A 426 -3.10 2.70 5.93
CA VAL A 426 -3.39 1.66 6.92
C VAL A 426 -4.66 0.92 6.49
N PHE A 427 -4.49 -0.27 5.93
CA PHE A 427 -5.58 -1.18 5.61
C PHE A 427 -5.75 -2.21 6.72
N ARG A 428 -7.00 -2.46 7.12
CA ARG A 428 -7.33 -3.43 8.17
C ARG A 428 -8.57 -4.21 7.78
N SER A 429 -8.47 -5.52 7.77
CA SER A 429 -9.58 -6.44 7.55
C SER A 429 -9.80 -7.33 8.78
N SER A 430 -10.67 -8.34 8.66
CA SER A 430 -10.82 -9.35 9.70
C SER A 430 -9.55 -10.19 9.87
N GLY A 431 -8.81 -10.48 8.79
CA GLY A 431 -7.66 -11.38 8.76
C GLY A 431 -6.30 -10.73 8.53
N SER A 432 -6.25 -9.49 8.02
CA SER A 432 -5.00 -8.90 7.51
C SER A 432 -4.88 -7.42 7.89
N ASP A 433 -3.68 -6.99 8.26
CA ASP A 433 -3.32 -5.58 8.46
C ASP A 433 -2.15 -5.23 7.50
N HIS A 434 -2.30 -4.20 6.68
CA HIS A 434 -1.26 -3.73 5.75
C HIS A 434 -0.98 -2.24 5.99
N ILE A 435 0.28 -1.93 6.29
CA ILE A 435 0.75 -0.59 6.62
C ILE A 435 1.93 -0.23 5.72
N ASP A 436 1.68 0.70 4.81
CA ASP A 436 2.67 1.24 3.88
C ASP A 436 2.70 2.77 3.95
N PHE A 437 3.74 3.41 3.42
CA PHE A 437 3.80 4.87 3.39
C PHE A 437 4.55 5.44 2.21
N LYS A 438 4.14 6.64 1.84
CA LYS A 438 4.84 7.52 0.90
C LYS A 438 5.57 8.64 1.63
N THR A 439 6.73 9.01 1.11
CA THR A 439 7.51 10.16 1.57
C THR A 439 7.28 11.37 0.67
N ARG A 440 7.69 12.57 1.07
CA ARG A 440 7.56 13.75 0.23
C ARG A 440 8.57 13.72 -0.92
N GLY A 441 8.11 14.01 -2.14
CA GLY A 441 8.94 14.26 -3.31
C GLY A 441 8.49 15.53 -4.06
N ASP A 442 9.21 15.88 -5.13
CA ASP A 442 8.85 17.00 -6.01
C ASP A 442 7.62 16.65 -6.88
N THR A 443 7.51 15.39 -7.29
CA THR A 443 6.35 14.79 -7.96
C THR A 443 5.83 13.61 -7.14
N TYR A 444 4.55 13.27 -7.31
CA TYR A 444 4.03 12.02 -6.72
C TYR A 444 4.30 10.83 -7.64
N ASP A 445 4.53 9.68 -7.04
CA ASP A 445 4.70 8.39 -7.72
C ASP A 445 4.25 7.25 -6.77
N ALA A 446 4.71 6.02 -7.00
CA ALA A 446 4.40 4.88 -6.14
C ALA A 446 4.94 5.01 -4.70
N HIS A 447 6.01 5.76 -4.49
CA HIS A 447 6.72 5.92 -3.22
C HIS A 447 6.69 7.34 -2.65
N HIS A 448 6.28 8.31 -3.46
CA HIS A 448 6.27 9.72 -3.11
C HIS A 448 4.89 10.36 -3.25
N TYR A 449 4.57 11.28 -2.35
CA TYR A 449 3.52 12.26 -2.52
C TYR A 449 4.18 13.63 -2.77
N SER A 450 3.48 14.54 -3.45
CA SER A 450 3.97 15.92 -3.62
C SER A 450 3.14 16.91 -2.80
N LEU A 451 3.76 18.04 -2.46
CA LEU A 451 3.11 19.15 -1.76
C LEU A 451 3.25 20.41 -2.61
N SER A 452 2.15 20.93 -3.14
CA SER A 452 2.14 22.13 -3.98
C SER A 452 0.93 23.01 -3.67
N SER A 453 1.11 24.33 -3.64
CA SER A 453 0.03 25.30 -3.38
C SER A 453 -0.81 25.01 -2.13
N GLY A 454 -0.21 24.40 -1.09
CA GLY A 454 -0.90 24.01 0.14
C GLY A 454 -1.71 22.71 0.08
N PHE A 455 -1.57 21.92 -0.99
CA PHE A 455 -2.23 20.63 -1.17
C PHE A 455 -1.22 19.49 -1.24
N VAL A 456 -1.57 18.36 -0.62
CA VAL A 456 -0.92 17.07 -0.82
C VAL A 456 -1.55 16.41 -2.04
N TYR A 457 -0.73 15.88 -2.94
CA TYR A 457 -1.15 15.13 -4.11
C TYR A 457 -0.52 13.73 -4.10
N SER A 458 -1.31 12.70 -4.40
CA SER A 458 -0.85 11.32 -4.49
C SER A 458 -1.74 10.50 -5.41
N GLY A 459 -1.14 9.58 -6.18
CA GLY A 459 -1.86 8.48 -6.80
C GLY A 459 -2.22 7.41 -5.76
N VAL A 460 -3.44 6.88 -5.80
CA VAL A 460 -3.91 5.84 -4.88
C VAL A 460 -4.68 4.77 -5.63
N ASN A 461 -4.41 3.51 -5.31
CA ASN A 461 -5.09 2.35 -5.91
C ASN A 461 -5.66 1.40 -4.86
N SER A 462 -5.45 1.68 -3.57
CA SER A 462 -5.77 0.74 -2.52
C SER A 462 -6.61 1.36 -1.41
N SER A 463 -7.50 0.55 -0.85
CA SER A 463 -8.34 0.94 0.27
C SER A 463 -7.53 1.07 1.55
N GLY A 464 -7.97 1.94 2.45
CA GLY A 464 -7.38 2.11 3.76
C GLY A 464 -7.63 3.49 4.36
N THR A 465 -7.19 3.65 5.61
CA THR A 465 -7.08 4.95 6.25
C THR A 465 -5.74 5.57 5.86
N TYR A 466 -5.79 6.69 5.14
CA TYR A 466 -4.66 7.51 4.76
C TYR A 466 -4.37 8.52 5.86
N LEU A 467 -3.19 8.43 6.45
CA LEU A 467 -2.77 9.24 7.60
C LEU A 467 -1.53 10.05 7.23
N LEU A 468 -1.71 11.37 7.13
CA LEU A 468 -0.62 12.32 6.97
C LEU A 468 -0.18 12.82 8.35
N GLY A 469 1.08 12.66 8.69
CA GLY A 469 1.63 13.18 9.93
C GLY A 469 3.15 13.07 10.01
N GLN A 470 3.73 13.76 10.98
CA GLN A 470 5.13 13.58 11.34
C GLN A 470 5.28 12.26 12.10
N VAL A 471 6.16 11.39 11.61
CA VAL A 471 6.37 10.07 12.21
C VAL A 471 7.81 9.86 12.60
N GLY A 472 8.01 9.50 13.86
CA GLY A 472 9.28 9.03 14.40
C GLY A 472 9.36 7.51 14.38
N GLU A 473 10.52 6.99 14.03
CA GLU A 473 10.92 5.60 14.20
C GLU A 473 12.16 5.56 15.09
N SER A 474 12.26 4.56 15.96
CA SER A 474 13.49 4.37 16.73
C SER A 474 14.61 3.87 15.82
N SER A 475 15.78 4.49 15.96
CA SER A 475 16.98 4.12 15.21
C SER A 475 17.64 2.84 15.73
N GLN A 476 17.35 2.43 16.97
CA GLN A 476 17.99 1.28 17.63
C GLN A 476 17.11 0.03 17.67
N GLN A 477 15.78 0.17 17.68
CA GLN A 477 14.87 -0.96 17.74
C GLN A 477 13.49 -0.65 17.11
N GLN A 478 12.84 -1.64 16.52
CA GLN A 478 11.47 -1.57 16.01
C GLN A 478 10.66 -2.73 16.60
N SER A 479 9.54 -2.41 17.25
CA SER A 479 8.60 -3.42 17.76
C SER A 479 7.35 -3.46 16.92
N PHE A 480 6.95 -4.65 16.50
CA PHE A 480 5.80 -4.89 15.65
C PHE A 480 4.79 -5.75 16.43
N PRO A 481 3.57 -5.26 16.67
CA PRO A 481 2.56 -6.03 17.38
C PRO A 481 1.97 -7.11 16.48
N PHE A 482 1.74 -8.30 17.03
CA PHE A 482 1.02 -9.36 16.33
C PHE A 482 -0.49 -9.21 16.61
N LEU A 483 -1.19 -8.48 15.74
CA LEU A 483 -2.62 -8.23 15.87
C LEU A 483 -3.49 -9.11 14.97
N LYS A 484 -2.94 -9.54 13.83
CA LYS A 484 -3.62 -10.30 12.79
C LYS A 484 -2.74 -11.44 12.25
N PRO A 485 -3.35 -12.53 11.73
CA PRO A 485 -2.63 -13.62 11.09
C PRO A 485 -1.72 -13.18 9.96
N GLU A 486 -2.23 -12.33 9.07
CA GLU A 486 -1.46 -11.74 7.99
C GLU A 486 -1.17 -10.28 8.34
N THR A 487 0.09 -9.90 8.28
CA THR A 487 0.47 -8.49 8.51
C THR A 487 1.65 -8.14 7.64
N SER A 488 1.61 -6.93 7.07
CA SER A 488 2.76 -6.34 6.41
C SER A 488 2.96 -4.89 6.82
N ILE A 489 4.19 -4.54 7.17
CA ILE A 489 4.53 -3.22 7.70
C ILE A 489 5.81 -2.73 7.04
N GLN A 490 5.70 -1.64 6.28
CA GLN A 490 6.83 -0.91 5.72
C GLN A 490 7.39 0.07 6.75
N THR A 491 8.71 0.09 6.94
CA THR A 491 9.43 1.06 7.78
C THR A 491 10.48 1.81 6.96
N SER A 492 11.11 2.84 7.53
CA SER A 492 12.22 3.53 6.85
C SER A 492 13.39 2.60 6.49
N ARG A 493 13.61 1.57 7.31
CA ARG A 493 14.67 0.57 7.19
C ARG A 493 14.31 -0.60 6.26
N GLY A 494 13.06 -0.75 5.85
CA GLY A 494 12.66 -1.83 4.96
C GLY A 494 11.21 -2.28 5.17
N TYR A 495 10.98 -3.58 5.24
CA TYR A 495 9.65 -4.17 5.28
C TYR A 495 9.65 -5.45 6.11
N VAL A 496 8.60 -5.67 6.88
CA VAL A 496 8.39 -6.86 7.70
C VAL A 496 7.02 -7.42 7.39
N SER A 497 6.91 -8.72 7.15
CA SER A 497 5.62 -9.39 7.05
C SER A 497 5.61 -10.79 7.65
N TRP A 498 4.41 -11.30 7.91
CA TRP A 498 4.18 -12.69 8.29
C TRP A 498 2.77 -13.11 7.85
N ASN A 499 2.58 -14.43 7.73
CA ASN A 499 1.28 -15.05 7.54
C ASN A 499 1.22 -16.32 8.39
N ASP A 500 0.67 -16.17 9.59
CA ASP A 500 0.57 -17.22 10.59
C ASP A 500 -0.83 -17.23 11.24
N PRO A 501 -1.68 -18.22 10.96
CA PRO A 501 -2.99 -18.35 11.63
C PRO A 501 -2.88 -18.69 13.13
N GLY A 502 -1.69 -19.02 13.63
CA GLY A 502 -1.40 -19.29 15.03
C GLY A 502 -1.68 -18.11 15.95
N THR A 503 -2.34 -18.37 17.08
CA THR A 503 -2.79 -17.32 18.02
C THR A 503 -1.85 -17.11 19.21
N ALA A 504 -0.67 -17.75 19.24
CA ALA A 504 0.24 -17.68 20.38
C ALA A 504 1.11 -16.42 20.43
N TRP A 505 1.19 -15.64 19.32
CA TRP A 505 2.12 -14.53 19.15
C TRP A 505 1.62 -13.21 19.76
N GLY A 506 2.56 -12.44 20.32
CA GLY A 506 2.32 -11.12 20.90
C GLY A 506 3.02 -9.99 20.14
N SER A 507 4.33 -10.11 19.88
CA SER A 507 5.08 -9.12 19.12
C SER A 507 6.36 -9.68 18.50
N LEU A 508 6.88 -8.98 17.50
CA LEU A 508 8.21 -9.17 16.92
C LEU A 508 9.05 -7.93 17.25
N LEU A 509 10.25 -8.13 17.79
CA LEU A 509 11.20 -7.05 18.08
C LEU A 509 12.43 -7.21 17.18
N LEU A 510 12.76 -6.13 16.49
CA LEU A 510 13.95 -6.01 15.65
C LEU A 510 14.89 -4.99 16.28
N GLU A 511 16.12 -5.37 16.58
CA GLU A 511 17.13 -4.50 17.20
C GLU A 511 18.35 -4.37 16.27
N TYR A 512 18.86 -3.14 16.12
CA TYR A 512 19.91 -2.80 15.17
C TYR A 512 21.20 -2.47 15.91
N GLY A 513 22.36 -2.81 15.31
CA GLY A 513 23.67 -2.48 15.89
C GLY A 513 23.95 -3.18 17.21
N VAL A 514 23.33 -4.35 17.44
CA VAL A 514 23.55 -5.17 18.63
C VAL A 514 24.91 -5.86 18.51
N ALA A 515 25.70 -5.87 19.58
CA ALA A 515 26.97 -6.59 19.63
C ALA A 515 26.78 -8.09 19.34
N MET A 516 27.75 -8.68 18.66
CA MET A 516 27.76 -10.12 18.38
C MET A 516 27.74 -10.94 19.68
N PRO A 517 26.98 -12.05 19.74
CA PRO A 517 26.96 -12.91 20.92
C PRO A 517 28.30 -13.68 21.05
N SER A 518 28.71 -13.95 22.28
CA SER A 518 29.85 -14.83 22.55
C SER A 518 29.42 -16.30 22.47
N HIS A 519 30.00 -17.06 21.55
CA HIS A 519 29.74 -18.50 21.42
C HIS A 519 30.94 -19.22 20.76
N PRO A 520 31.25 -20.49 21.14
CA PRO A 520 32.34 -21.26 20.52
C PRO A 520 32.24 -21.36 18.99
N TRP A 521 31.03 -21.48 18.44
CA TRP A 521 30.79 -21.52 16.98
C TRP A 521 31.21 -20.26 16.23
N LEU A 522 31.32 -19.14 16.95
CA LEU A 522 31.71 -17.85 16.39
C LEU A 522 33.15 -17.45 16.77
N SER A 523 33.86 -18.33 17.49
CA SER A 523 35.22 -18.10 18.03
C SER A 523 36.18 -19.27 17.75
N GLY A 524 35.98 -19.98 16.64
CA GLY A 524 36.92 -20.99 16.11
C GLY A 524 36.44 -22.43 16.18
N GLN A 525 35.19 -22.68 16.58
CA GLN A 525 34.60 -24.02 16.61
C GLN A 525 33.21 -24.12 15.93
N PRO A 526 33.05 -23.78 14.64
CA PRO A 526 34.13 -23.81 13.65
C PRO A 526 34.60 -22.46 13.12
N TYR A 527 33.79 -21.40 13.24
CA TYR A 527 34.05 -20.14 12.53
C TYR A 527 34.61 -19.04 13.42
N VAL A 528 35.38 -18.13 12.82
CA VAL A 528 35.80 -16.88 13.44
C VAL A 528 35.26 -15.74 12.60
N PHE A 529 34.47 -14.86 13.21
CA PHE A 529 33.90 -13.70 12.54
C PHE A 529 34.61 -12.42 12.99
N SER A 530 34.93 -11.55 12.04
CA SER A 530 35.54 -10.24 12.30
C SER A 530 34.52 -9.15 12.65
N ALA A 531 33.23 -9.40 12.42
CA ALA A 531 32.16 -8.46 12.72
C ALA A 531 31.99 -8.26 14.23
N GLN A 532 31.95 -7.01 14.68
CA GLN A 532 31.69 -6.68 16.09
C GLN A 532 30.19 -6.60 16.41
N ASN A 533 29.37 -6.26 15.42
CA ASN A 533 27.93 -6.09 15.56
C ASN A 533 27.17 -6.93 14.54
N ALA A 534 26.02 -7.44 14.96
CA ALA A 534 25.04 -8.05 14.07
C ALA A 534 24.32 -6.98 13.22
N LEU A 535 23.81 -7.40 12.07
CA LEU A 535 22.93 -6.56 11.25
C LEU A 535 21.61 -6.31 11.96
N LEU A 536 21.07 -7.37 12.57
CA LEU A 536 19.78 -7.38 13.26
C LEU A 536 19.80 -8.42 14.38
N ARG A 537 19.15 -8.14 15.51
CA ARG A 537 18.65 -9.17 16.43
C ARG A 537 17.13 -9.22 16.32
N ILE A 538 16.61 -10.42 16.04
CA ILE A 538 15.18 -10.71 15.89
C ILE A 538 14.72 -11.47 17.13
N THR A 539 13.74 -10.93 17.83
CA THR A 539 13.13 -11.59 18.99
C THR A 539 11.62 -11.65 18.83
N ALA A 540 11.06 -12.85 18.67
CA ALA A 540 9.62 -13.06 18.76
C ALA A 540 9.19 -13.27 20.22
N TYR A 541 8.06 -12.67 20.56
CA TYR A 541 7.40 -12.79 21.85
C TYR A 541 6.01 -13.41 21.67
N THR A 542 5.67 -14.34 22.56
CA THR A 542 4.30 -14.85 22.69
C THR A 542 3.38 -13.82 23.37
N ARG A 543 2.06 -14.00 23.34
CA ARG A 543 1.09 -13.11 24.03
C ARG A 543 1.37 -12.96 25.53
N GLY A 544 1.93 -14.00 26.15
CA GLY A 544 2.40 -13.97 27.54
C GLY A 544 3.72 -13.23 27.75
N LYS A 545 4.23 -12.50 26.75
CA LYS A 545 5.53 -11.79 26.73
C LYS A 545 6.74 -12.69 27.00
N LYS A 546 6.61 -14.01 26.80
CA LYS A 546 7.74 -14.94 26.84
C LYS A 546 8.45 -14.94 25.49
N ARG A 547 9.78 -14.87 25.51
CA ARG A 547 10.61 -15.04 24.31
C ARG A 547 10.36 -16.42 23.72
N SER A 548 10.26 -16.46 22.40
CA SER A 548 10.11 -17.68 21.62
C SER A 548 11.36 -17.91 20.78
N ALA A 549 11.85 -19.14 20.76
CA ALA A 549 12.93 -19.52 19.85
C ALA A 549 12.45 -19.57 18.38
N SER A 550 11.16 -19.81 18.15
CA SER A 550 10.55 -19.79 16.82
C SER A 550 10.02 -18.40 16.46
N LEU A 551 9.92 -18.13 15.15
CA LEU A 551 9.23 -16.96 14.57
C LEU A 551 7.81 -17.33 14.13
N PRO A 552 6.91 -16.34 13.93
CA PRO A 552 5.67 -16.57 13.21
C PRO A 552 5.93 -17.22 11.84
N ALA A 553 5.03 -18.10 11.43
CA ALA A 553 5.10 -18.74 10.12
C ALA A 553 5.20 -17.68 9.00
N ASN A 554 6.01 -18.00 7.98
CA ASN A 554 6.24 -17.13 6.83
C ASN A 554 6.76 -15.72 7.20
N THR A 555 7.48 -15.59 8.32
CA THR A 555 8.13 -14.31 8.67
C THR A 555 9.14 -13.93 7.59
N PHE A 556 8.92 -12.79 6.97
CA PHE A 556 9.73 -12.29 5.87
C PHE A 556 10.25 -10.88 6.18
N LEU A 557 11.54 -10.67 5.96
CA LEU A 557 12.22 -9.42 6.24
C LEU A 557 12.89 -8.88 4.99
N VAL A 558 12.62 -7.61 4.70
CA VAL A 558 13.41 -6.79 3.79
C VAL A 558 14.13 -5.75 4.62
N TYR A 559 15.45 -5.67 4.50
CA TYR A 559 16.29 -4.75 5.25
C TYR A 559 17.19 -3.98 4.27
N LYS A 560 17.04 -2.65 4.24
CA LYS A 560 17.90 -1.77 3.44
C LYS A 560 19.32 -1.83 4.00
N TYR A 561 20.25 -2.28 3.17
CA TYR A 561 21.63 -2.46 3.53
C TYR A 561 22.50 -2.16 2.31
N ALA A 562 23.36 -1.15 2.41
CA ALA A 562 24.07 -0.61 1.25
C ALA A 562 25.19 -1.53 0.72
N ASN A 563 25.72 -2.41 1.56
CA ASN A 563 26.84 -3.27 1.20
C ASN A 563 26.32 -4.62 0.69
N PRO A 564 26.76 -5.11 -0.48
CA PRO A 564 26.39 -6.44 -0.93
C PRO A 564 26.86 -7.52 0.05
N LEU A 565 26.05 -8.56 0.18
CA LEU A 565 26.31 -9.73 1.02
C LEU A 565 26.46 -10.95 0.12
N GLU A 566 27.50 -11.75 0.33
CA GLU A 566 27.63 -13.08 -0.28
C GLU A 566 27.01 -14.16 0.61
N ASN A 567 27.18 -13.99 1.93
CA ASN A 567 26.80 -14.95 2.95
C ASN A 567 26.09 -14.24 4.10
N LEU A 568 25.03 -14.85 4.60
CA LEU A 568 24.26 -14.37 5.74
C LEU A 568 24.08 -15.51 6.74
N ILE A 569 24.28 -15.23 8.02
CA ILE A 569 24.08 -16.22 9.08
C ILE A 569 22.87 -15.83 9.93
N ASN A 570 22.01 -16.80 10.25
CA ASN A 570 21.04 -16.70 11.35
C ASN A 570 21.49 -17.59 12.50
N PHE A 571 21.73 -16.99 13.67
CA PHE A 571 22.29 -17.67 14.83
C PHE A 571 21.50 -17.41 16.10
N SER A 572 21.14 -18.46 16.82
CA SER A 572 20.58 -18.39 18.17
C SER A 572 21.60 -18.93 19.17
N PRO A 573 22.11 -18.12 20.12
CA PRO A 573 23.02 -18.55 21.18
C PRO A 573 22.29 -19.14 22.39
N ASP A 574 21.07 -19.67 22.21
CA ASP A 574 20.34 -20.32 23.30
C ASP A 574 21.22 -21.40 23.93
N VAL A 575 21.39 -21.37 25.25
CA VAL A 575 22.31 -22.26 25.96
C VAL A 575 21.79 -23.70 25.94
N ASP A 576 20.47 -23.87 25.93
CA ASP A 576 19.84 -25.19 25.93
C ASP A 576 19.77 -25.78 24.52
N HIS A 577 19.61 -24.93 23.50
CA HIS A 577 19.45 -25.36 22.11
C HIS A 577 20.06 -24.35 21.12
N PRO A 578 21.39 -24.25 21.00
CA PRO A 578 22.01 -23.33 20.05
C PRO A 578 21.68 -23.72 18.61
N ARG A 579 21.46 -22.71 17.76
CA ARG A 579 21.06 -22.92 16.35
C ARG A 579 21.86 -22.03 15.41
N PHE A 580 22.35 -22.58 14.30
CA PHE A 580 23.11 -21.88 13.27
C PHE A 580 22.62 -22.30 11.90
N VAL A 581 22.36 -21.34 11.01
CA VAL A 581 22.11 -21.60 9.59
C VAL A 581 22.85 -20.59 8.74
N TRP A 582 23.47 -21.09 7.69
CA TRP A 582 24.15 -20.32 6.68
C TRP A 582 23.32 -20.20 5.40
N TYR A 583 22.92 -18.97 5.07
CA TYR A 583 22.30 -18.62 3.80
C TYR A 583 23.34 -18.11 2.78
N LYS A 584 23.22 -18.56 1.53
CA LYS A 584 23.97 -18.01 0.39
C LYS A 584 23.11 -17.05 -0.44
N ALA A 585 23.74 -16.04 -1.03
CA ALA A 585 23.06 -15.16 -1.97
C ALA A 585 22.57 -15.95 -3.20
N ALA A 586 21.33 -15.70 -3.62
CA ALA A 586 20.72 -16.30 -4.79
C ALA A 586 19.82 -15.30 -5.53
N ALA A 587 19.51 -15.59 -6.80
CA ALA A 587 18.57 -14.80 -7.60
C ALA A 587 17.11 -15.06 -7.22
N GLU A 588 16.81 -16.19 -6.59
CA GLU A 588 15.46 -16.61 -6.18
C GLU A 588 15.52 -17.32 -4.82
N PHE A 589 14.40 -17.33 -4.09
CA PHE A 589 14.31 -18.04 -2.81
C PHE A 589 14.29 -19.56 -3.00
N ALA A 590 15.27 -20.21 -2.37
CA ALA A 590 15.38 -21.65 -2.17
C ALA A 590 15.82 -21.95 -0.72
N HIS A 591 15.86 -23.23 -0.34
CA HIS A 591 16.39 -23.67 0.96
C HIS A 591 17.78 -23.06 1.21
N ASN A 592 17.95 -22.42 2.38
CA ASN A 592 19.18 -21.74 2.81
C ASN A 592 19.73 -20.72 1.81
N THR A 593 18.84 -19.90 1.24
CA THR A 593 19.25 -18.75 0.42
C THR A 593 18.62 -17.46 0.90
N PHE A 594 19.25 -16.35 0.53
CA PHE A 594 18.67 -15.01 0.65
C PHE A 594 18.82 -14.28 -0.69
N MET A 595 18.01 -13.25 -0.91
CA MET A 595 18.14 -12.39 -2.08
C MET A 595 18.73 -11.03 -1.67
N TYR A 596 19.61 -10.49 -2.51
CA TYR A 596 20.10 -9.13 -2.38
C TYR A 596 19.90 -8.41 -3.71
N GLN A 597 19.00 -7.42 -3.72
CA GLN A 597 18.63 -6.68 -4.92
C GLN A 597 18.36 -5.23 -4.54
N ASP A 598 18.81 -4.29 -5.38
CA ASP A 598 18.57 -2.84 -5.23
C ASP A 598 18.95 -2.27 -3.85
N GLY A 599 20.05 -2.76 -3.25
CA GLY A 599 20.52 -2.30 -1.94
C GLY A 599 19.66 -2.77 -0.76
N ALA A 600 18.90 -3.85 -0.93
CA ALA A 600 18.08 -4.45 0.12
C ALA A 600 18.33 -5.96 0.25
N LEU A 601 18.59 -6.39 1.47
CA LEU A 601 18.58 -7.79 1.89
C LEU A 601 17.13 -8.26 2.01
N ARG A 602 16.79 -9.41 1.42
CA ARG A 602 15.49 -10.07 1.56
C ARG A 602 15.71 -11.49 2.06
N VAL A 603 15.14 -11.84 3.22
CA VAL A 603 15.39 -13.12 3.89
C VAL A 603 14.16 -13.58 4.67
N SER A 604 13.97 -14.90 4.73
CA SER A 604 13.07 -15.57 5.66
C SER A 604 13.92 -16.26 6.75
N PRO A 605 14.12 -15.63 7.91
CA PRO A 605 14.95 -16.20 8.97
C PRO A 605 14.30 -17.45 9.56
N ALA A 606 15.11 -18.46 9.89
CA ALA A 606 14.60 -19.72 10.42
C ALA A 606 14.14 -19.62 11.88
N TRP A 607 14.70 -18.69 12.66
CA TRP A 607 14.38 -18.55 14.10
C TRP A 607 14.70 -17.16 14.67
N SER A 608 14.21 -16.92 15.90
CA SER A 608 14.63 -15.78 16.73
C SER A 608 16.12 -15.87 17.03
N GLY A 609 16.86 -14.80 16.81
CA GLY A 609 18.31 -14.78 16.99
C GLY A 609 18.97 -13.59 16.31
N TYR A 610 20.24 -13.74 15.99
CA TYR A 610 21.07 -12.74 15.33
C TYR A 610 21.13 -13.02 13.83
N LEU A 611 21.03 -11.98 13.02
CA LEU A 611 21.39 -11.98 11.61
C LEU A 611 22.66 -11.16 11.42
N PHE A 612 23.67 -11.74 10.78
CA PHE A 612 24.93 -11.04 10.53
C PHE A 612 25.60 -11.48 9.24
N ASN A 613 26.48 -10.60 8.72
CA ASN A 613 27.26 -10.88 7.53
C ASN A 613 28.23 -12.04 7.78
N GLY A 614 28.11 -13.08 6.97
CA GLY A 614 29.01 -14.23 7.01
C GLY A 614 30.39 -13.96 6.39
N GLY A 615 30.57 -12.84 5.67
CA GLY A 615 31.80 -12.54 4.95
C GLY A 615 32.07 -13.56 3.83
N SER A 616 33.34 -13.83 3.54
CA SER A 616 33.76 -14.88 2.59
C SER A 616 33.87 -16.23 3.28
N LEU A 617 32.76 -16.69 3.89
CA LEU A 617 32.69 -18.04 4.45
C LEU A 617 32.96 -19.07 3.36
N ASP A 618 33.96 -19.89 3.61
CA ASP A 618 34.26 -21.10 2.87
C ASP A 618 34.01 -22.27 3.86
N PRO A 619 33.24 -23.31 3.51
CA PRO A 619 33.13 -24.50 4.35
C PRO A 619 34.51 -25.12 4.65
N GLY A 620 35.53 -24.85 3.84
CA GLY A 620 36.89 -25.35 4.00
C GLY A 620 36.97 -26.87 3.81
N SER A 621 38.18 -27.41 3.90
CA SER A 621 38.39 -28.87 3.84
C SER A 621 38.27 -29.56 5.20
N ALA A 622 38.31 -28.81 6.31
CA ALA A 622 38.17 -29.34 7.66
C ALA A 622 37.63 -28.29 8.63
N SER A 623 36.75 -28.71 9.54
CA SER A 623 36.22 -27.85 10.59
C SER A 623 35.99 -28.63 11.88
N SER A 624 35.99 -27.91 13.01
CA SER A 624 35.74 -28.47 14.34
C SER A 624 34.48 -27.87 14.90
N LEU A 625 33.40 -28.64 14.99
CA LEU A 625 32.12 -28.19 15.51
C LEU A 625 31.99 -28.56 16.99
N ARG A 626 31.82 -27.55 17.85
CA ARG A 626 31.47 -27.75 19.27
C ARG A 626 30.08 -28.38 19.36
N LEU A 627 29.94 -29.51 20.06
CA LEU A 627 28.65 -30.20 20.18
C LEU A 627 27.92 -29.88 21.49
N TYR A 628 26.59 -29.89 21.41
CA TYR A 628 25.66 -29.67 22.53
C TYR A 628 24.56 -30.73 22.51
N PRO A 629 23.94 -31.06 23.66
CA PRO A 629 22.92 -32.11 23.74
C PRO A 629 21.72 -31.87 22.83
N ARG A 630 21.33 -30.60 22.69
CA ARG A 630 20.35 -30.16 21.69
C ARG A 630 21.00 -29.09 20.85
N MET A 631 21.01 -29.25 19.54
CA MET A 631 21.57 -28.25 18.62
C MET A 631 21.03 -28.42 17.20
N THR A 632 21.08 -27.33 16.45
CA THR A 632 20.86 -27.34 15.00
C THR A 632 22.00 -26.57 14.35
N PHE A 633 22.76 -27.22 13.48
CA PHE A 633 23.86 -26.58 12.79
C PHE A 633 23.79 -26.90 11.30
N ASP A 634 23.45 -25.89 10.52
CA ASP A 634 23.32 -26.00 9.08
C ASP A 634 24.43 -25.19 8.41
N ASN A 635 25.35 -25.92 7.79
CA ASN A 635 26.53 -25.38 7.15
C ASN A 635 26.41 -25.33 5.63
N TYR A 636 25.18 -25.31 5.10
CA TYR A 636 24.85 -25.31 3.68
C TYR A 636 25.19 -26.60 2.90
N GLU A 637 26.38 -27.18 3.08
CA GLU A 637 26.77 -28.47 2.46
C GLU A 637 26.33 -29.68 3.32
N TRP A 638 26.29 -29.48 4.63
CA TRP A 638 25.88 -30.49 5.60
C TRP A 638 25.10 -29.86 6.75
N GLU A 639 24.23 -30.66 7.35
CA GLU A 639 23.40 -30.25 8.48
C GLU A 639 23.56 -31.26 9.63
N TYR A 640 23.58 -30.77 10.87
CA TYR A 640 23.67 -31.55 12.09
C TYR A 640 22.51 -31.19 13.01
N PHE A 641 21.78 -32.21 13.46
CA PHE A 641 20.67 -32.08 14.41
C PHE A 641 20.88 -33.04 15.57
N ALA A 642 20.79 -32.50 16.79
CA ALA A 642 20.73 -33.30 18.00
C ALA A 642 19.56 -32.81 18.86
N ASP A 643 18.86 -33.75 19.48
CA ASP A 643 17.81 -33.49 20.47
C ASP A 643 17.85 -34.57 21.57
N ALA A 644 19.00 -34.68 22.23
CA ALA A 644 19.22 -35.64 23.30
C ALA A 644 18.77 -35.08 24.66
N ASN A 645 18.27 -35.98 25.51
CA ASN A 645 17.88 -35.65 26.89
C ASN A 645 19.04 -35.75 27.89
N SER A 646 20.13 -36.44 27.53
CA SER A 646 21.34 -36.60 28.35
C SER A 646 22.51 -35.83 27.74
N THR A 647 23.33 -35.23 28.60
CA THR A 647 24.55 -34.53 28.16
C THR A 647 25.70 -35.53 28.08
N PRO A 648 26.45 -35.60 26.97
CA PRO A 648 27.62 -36.46 26.86
C PRO A 648 28.68 -36.05 27.88
N SER A 649 29.52 -36.99 28.30
CA SER A 649 30.65 -36.65 29.16
C SER A 649 31.58 -35.63 28.47
N GLY A 650 32.14 -34.71 29.26
CA GLY A 650 33.18 -33.80 28.80
C GLY A 650 32.73 -32.72 27.81
N THR A 651 33.57 -32.51 26.79
CA THR A 651 33.54 -31.34 25.92
C THR A 651 33.61 -31.83 24.47
N PRO A 652 32.54 -32.48 23.96
CA PRO A 652 32.57 -33.10 22.65
C PRO A 652 32.76 -32.09 21.50
N VAL A 653 33.57 -32.48 20.53
CA VAL A 653 33.83 -31.75 19.28
C VAL A 653 33.79 -32.73 18.12
N LEU A 654 32.94 -32.46 17.13
CA LEU A 654 32.93 -33.16 15.84
C LEU A 654 33.96 -32.51 14.92
N ARG A 655 34.97 -33.28 14.54
CA ARG A 655 35.86 -32.93 13.43
C ARG A 655 35.25 -33.48 12.15
N ILE A 656 34.94 -32.58 11.24
CA ILE A 656 34.39 -32.91 9.92
C ILE A 656 35.35 -32.42 8.85
N SER A 657 35.80 -33.33 7.98
CA SER A 657 36.73 -33.02 6.90
C SER A 657 36.20 -33.52 5.56
N ARG A 658 36.19 -32.64 4.56
CA ARG A 658 35.85 -32.97 3.19
C ARG A 658 37.06 -33.65 2.52
N LEU A 659 36.83 -34.80 1.91
CA LEU A 659 37.82 -35.56 1.17
C LEU A 659 37.50 -35.54 -0.33
N ASN A 660 38.54 -35.63 -1.16
CA ASN A 660 38.39 -35.72 -2.63
C ASN A 660 37.82 -37.06 -3.09
N GLY A 661 37.84 -38.07 -2.22
CA GLY A 661 37.34 -39.41 -2.47
C GLY A 661 37.40 -40.21 -1.17
N VAL A 662 36.80 -41.40 -1.18
CA VAL A 662 36.85 -42.30 -0.03
C VAL A 662 38.22 -43.01 -0.03
N PRO A 663 38.88 -43.16 1.14
CA PRO A 663 40.07 -44.00 1.26
C PRO A 663 39.78 -45.44 0.83
N ASP A 664 40.62 -45.99 -0.05
CA ASP A 664 40.51 -47.38 -0.53
C ASP A 664 41.84 -48.11 -0.32
N THR A 665 42.27 -48.18 0.95
CA THR A 665 43.59 -48.68 1.35
C THR A 665 43.87 -50.12 0.91
N HIS A 666 42.81 -50.93 0.77
CA HIS A 666 42.89 -52.33 0.31
C HIS A 666 42.44 -52.54 -1.15
N GLY A 667 42.12 -51.46 -1.89
CA GLY A 667 41.67 -51.54 -3.30
C GLY A 667 40.32 -52.25 -3.50
N VAL A 668 39.47 -52.27 -2.47
CA VAL A 668 38.19 -52.98 -2.46
C VAL A 668 37.15 -52.21 -3.26
N LEU A 669 37.02 -50.90 -3.02
CA LEU A 669 36.00 -50.09 -3.68
C LEU A 669 36.20 -50.05 -5.19
N ALA A 670 37.43 -49.78 -5.64
CA ALA A 670 37.76 -49.71 -7.06
C ALA A 670 37.88 -51.09 -7.73
N GLY A 671 38.19 -52.13 -6.96
CA GLY A 671 38.47 -53.47 -7.48
C GLY A 671 37.28 -54.43 -7.50
N GLN A 672 36.27 -54.20 -6.66
CA GLN A 672 35.14 -55.12 -6.45
C GLN A 672 33.78 -54.52 -6.80
N TYR A 673 33.68 -53.19 -6.97
CA TYR A 673 32.43 -52.48 -7.26
C TYR A 673 32.58 -51.50 -8.43
N ASP A 674 31.45 -51.08 -9.03
CA ASP A 674 31.40 -50.01 -10.02
C ASP A 674 30.70 -48.77 -9.39
N LEU A 675 31.44 -48.03 -8.56
CA LEU A 675 30.91 -46.94 -7.75
C LEU A 675 31.09 -45.57 -8.40
N SER A 676 30.02 -44.78 -8.43
CA SER A 676 30.05 -43.38 -8.84
C SER A 676 29.66 -42.46 -7.67
N PRO A 677 30.50 -41.48 -7.30
CA PRO A 677 30.22 -40.59 -6.17
C PRO A 677 29.10 -39.60 -6.49
N LEU A 678 28.18 -39.41 -5.55
CA LEU A 678 27.04 -38.49 -5.70
C LEU A 678 27.29 -37.15 -4.98
N THR A 679 28.14 -37.16 -3.96
CA THR A 679 28.62 -36.00 -3.22
C THR A 679 30.07 -36.27 -2.76
N PRO A 680 30.81 -35.27 -2.26
CA PRO A 680 32.13 -35.50 -1.64
C PRO A 680 32.07 -36.49 -0.48
N ALA A 681 33.19 -37.16 -0.21
CA ALA A 681 33.34 -37.98 0.99
C ALA A 681 33.64 -37.10 2.21
N TRP A 682 33.17 -37.52 3.38
CA TRP A 682 33.29 -36.78 4.63
C TRP A 682 33.91 -37.65 5.71
N SER A 683 35.09 -37.28 6.20
CA SER A 683 35.68 -37.87 7.40
C SER A 683 35.08 -37.23 8.63
N LEU A 684 34.47 -38.04 9.49
CA LEU A 684 33.80 -37.64 10.72
C LEU A 684 34.50 -38.31 11.89
N SER A 685 34.93 -37.52 12.87
CA SER A 685 35.45 -38.05 14.13
C SER A 685 35.05 -37.18 15.31
N VAL A 686 34.65 -37.80 16.42
CA VAL A 686 34.28 -37.11 17.65
C VAL A 686 35.39 -37.27 18.68
N SER A 687 35.72 -36.17 19.35
CA SER A 687 36.73 -36.15 20.41
C SER A 687 36.19 -35.46 21.66
N GLY A 688 36.79 -35.73 22.82
CA GLY A 688 36.45 -35.07 24.08
C GLY A 688 35.25 -35.64 24.84
N SER A 689 34.73 -36.80 24.40
CA SER A 689 33.66 -37.58 25.04
C SER A 689 33.81 -39.05 24.65
N SER A 690 33.81 -39.96 25.62
CA SER A 690 33.94 -41.42 25.38
C SER A 690 32.60 -42.13 25.23
N ASP A 691 31.50 -41.47 25.60
CA ASP A 691 30.13 -41.98 25.62
C ASP A 691 29.22 -41.26 24.61
N PHE A 692 29.80 -40.52 23.66
CA PHE A 692 29.04 -39.70 22.72
C PHE A 692 28.04 -40.51 21.89
N TYR A 693 28.50 -41.58 21.25
CA TYR A 693 27.67 -42.39 20.36
C TYR A 693 26.57 -43.17 21.07
N SER A 694 26.73 -43.47 22.36
CA SER A 694 25.69 -44.12 23.17
C SER A 694 24.67 -43.13 23.75
N THR A 695 24.99 -41.84 23.82
CA THR A 695 24.14 -40.82 24.48
C THR A 695 23.45 -39.85 23.52
N GLN A 696 23.97 -39.63 22.30
CA GLN A 696 23.48 -38.57 21.39
C GLN A 696 22.81 -39.08 20.12
N LEU A 697 23.41 -40.08 19.44
CA LEU A 697 23.04 -40.54 18.09
C LEU A 697 22.49 -39.40 17.20
N PRO A 698 23.31 -38.40 16.86
CA PRO A 698 22.80 -37.21 16.16
C PRO A 698 22.45 -37.52 14.71
N TRP A 699 21.51 -36.76 14.18
CA TRP A 699 21.11 -36.84 12.78
C TRP A 699 21.98 -35.91 11.93
N LEU A 700 22.66 -36.48 10.94
CA LEU A 700 23.49 -35.75 10.00
C LEU A 700 22.88 -35.83 8.60
N ARG A 701 22.93 -34.72 7.85
CA ARG A 701 22.48 -34.67 6.46
C ARG A 701 23.57 -34.11 5.57
N PHE A 702 23.76 -34.71 4.40
CA PHE A 702 24.63 -34.22 3.34
C PHE A 702 23.81 -33.81 2.13
N ARG A 703 24.08 -32.62 1.60
CA ARG A 703 23.36 -32.11 0.44
C ARG A 703 23.73 -32.89 -0.82
N GLN A 704 22.72 -33.34 -1.56
CA GLN A 704 22.85 -34.12 -2.78
C GLN A 704 21.82 -33.68 -3.83
N ASN A 705 22.27 -33.39 -5.05
CA ASN A 705 21.41 -32.91 -6.14
C ASN A 705 20.77 -34.02 -7.00
N SER A 706 21.11 -35.30 -6.79
CA SER A 706 20.66 -36.44 -7.59
C SER A 706 19.63 -37.31 -6.85
N ARG A 707 18.64 -37.85 -7.56
CA ARG A 707 17.58 -38.74 -7.02
C ARG A 707 17.77 -40.23 -7.37
N ALA A 708 18.97 -40.66 -7.75
CA ALA A 708 19.20 -42.05 -8.12
C ALA A 708 19.06 -43.01 -6.90
N GLN A 709 19.05 -44.32 -7.12
CA GLN A 709 19.19 -45.28 -6.02
C GLN A 709 20.56 -45.06 -5.38
N ASN A 710 20.54 -44.58 -4.14
CA ASN A 710 21.73 -44.18 -3.43
C ASN A 710 22.17 -45.31 -2.49
N LEU A 711 23.47 -45.46 -2.33
CA LEU A 711 24.10 -46.16 -1.22
C LEU A 711 24.87 -45.11 -0.42
N LEU A 712 24.75 -45.11 0.90
CA LEU A 712 25.68 -44.35 1.74
C LEU A 712 26.72 -45.34 2.23
N PHE A 713 27.98 -45.18 1.85
CA PHE A 713 29.07 -45.98 2.41
C PHE A 713 29.62 -45.31 3.66
N SER A 714 29.89 -46.09 4.71
CA SER A 714 30.85 -45.74 5.75
C SER A 714 32.06 -46.66 5.73
N ILE A 715 33.25 -46.09 5.82
CA ILE A 715 34.51 -46.82 5.86
C ILE A 715 35.22 -46.53 7.19
N TYR A 716 35.51 -47.62 7.88
CA TYR A 716 36.22 -47.62 9.14
C TYR A 716 37.57 -48.33 8.96
N GLU A 717 38.67 -47.66 9.30
CA GLU A 717 40.05 -48.15 9.11
C GLU A 717 40.83 -48.25 10.42
N VAL A 718 40.16 -48.45 11.57
CA VAL A 718 40.83 -48.54 12.89
C VAL A 718 41.15 -50.00 13.23
N GLU A 719 40.50 -50.60 14.24
CA GLU A 719 40.84 -51.95 14.73
C GLU A 719 40.45 -53.04 13.73
N PHE A 720 39.35 -52.84 13.00
CA PHE A 720 38.91 -53.73 11.94
C PHE A 720 38.57 -52.91 10.68
N TYR A 721 39.15 -53.26 9.53
CA TYR A 721 38.73 -52.67 8.27
C TYR A 721 37.29 -53.07 7.97
N ARG A 722 36.38 -52.10 7.82
CA ARG A 722 34.96 -52.36 7.53
C ARG A 722 34.44 -51.38 6.49
N ILE A 723 33.86 -51.94 5.44
CA ILE A 723 33.00 -51.21 4.51
C ILE A 723 31.55 -51.48 4.89
N TYR A 724 30.78 -50.42 5.06
CA TYR A 724 29.39 -50.53 5.46
C TYR A 724 28.49 -49.70 4.53
N PRO A 725 27.78 -50.35 3.59
CA PRO A 725 26.74 -49.70 2.82
C PRO A 725 25.44 -49.65 3.63
N TYR A 726 24.92 -48.44 3.84
CA TYR A 726 23.56 -48.20 4.31
C TYR A 726 22.64 -48.22 3.09
N SER A 727 21.50 -48.89 3.22
CA SER A 727 20.44 -48.87 2.22
C SER A 727 19.50 -47.69 2.45
N GLN A 728 18.95 -47.16 1.35
CA GLN A 728 17.93 -46.12 1.44
C GLN A 728 16.63 -46.71 2.00
N SER A 729 16.05 -46.06 3.00
CA SER A 729 14.74 -46.40 3.57
C SER A 729 13.81 -45.19 3.58
N ALA A 730 12.52 -45.44 3.77
CA ALA A 730 11.51 -44.40 4.01
C ALA A 730 11.61 -43.81 5.42
N SER A 731 12.18 -44.56 6.36
CA SER A 731 12.42 -44.14 7.74
C SER A 731 13.91 -44.20 8.07
N SER A 732 14.36 -43.29 8.92
CA SER A 732 15.73 -43.25 9.43
C SER A 732 15.88 -44.12 10.67
N ASP A 733 16.92 -44.95 10.70
CA ASP A 733 17.41 -45.66 11.88
C ASP A 733 18.95 -45.72 11.85
N PRO A 734 19.64 -46.30 12.84
CA PRO A 734 21.11 -46.35 12.86
C PRO A 734 21.77 -47.15 11.73
N TRP A 735 21.01 -47.87 10.90
CA TRP A 735 21.48 -48.79 9.85
C TRP A 735 20.99 -48.42 8.44
N HIS A 736 20.03 -47.51 8.35
CA HIS A 736 19.48 -47.00 7.11
C HIS A 736 19.63 -45.49 6.99
N PHE A 737 19.70 -44.99 5.75
CA PHE A 737 19.67 -43.57 5.48
C PHE A 737 18.39 -43.19 4.73
N THR A 738 18.02 -41.92 4.79
CA THR A 738 16.89 -41.38 4.03
C THR A 738 17.38 -40.40 2.99
N PHE A 739 16.67 -40.29 1.87
CA PHE A 739 16.89 -39.22 0.90
C PHE A 739 15.63 -38.36 0.83
N ALA A 740 15.70 -37.16 1.41
CA ALA A 740 14.59 -36.21 1.49
C ALA A 740 15.10 -34.78 1.32
N ASP A 741 14.32 -33.96 0.61
CA ASP A 741 14.59 -32.54 0.36
C ASP A 741 16.00 -32.26 -0.18
N GLY A 742 16.49 -33.13 -1.07
CA GLY A 742 17.83 -33.00 -1.66
C GLY A 742 18.97 -33.26 -0.70
N HIS A 743 18.75 -34.07 0.34
CA HIS A 743 19.78 -34.48 1.29
C HIS A 743 19.74 -35.97 1.55
N VAL A 744 20.93 -36.58 1.69
CA VAL A 744 21.12 -37.90 2.30
C VAL A 744 21.27 -37.71 3.80
N GLY A 745 20.33 -38.23 4.59
CA GLY A 745 20.34 -38.14 6.04
C GLY A 745 20.55 -39.49 6.71
N PHE A 746 21.35 -39.54 7.78
CA PHE A 746 21.64 -40.74 8.56
C PHE A 746 21.98 -40.39 10.02
N TYR A 747 21.85 -41.36 10.93
CA TYR A 747 22.32 -41.21 12.29
C TYR A 747 23.82 -41.51 12.37
N LEU A 748 24.58 -40.58 12.94
CA LEU A 748 26.02 -40.76 13.12
C LEU A 748 26.29 -41.68 14.32
N SER A 749 26.68 -42.92 14.05
CA SER A 749 26.88 -43.97 15.06
C SER A 749 28.34 -44.31 15.35
N SER A 750 29.29 -43.85 14.53
CA SER A 750 30.72 -44.11 14.72
C SER A 750 31.60 -43.02 14.06
N ASP A 751 32.86 -42.93 14.48
CA ASP A 751 33.90 -42.26 13.70
C ASP A 751 34.12 -43.05 12.40
N ALA A 752 34.00 -42.43 11.23
CA ALA A 752 34.24 -43.08 9.93
C ALA A 752 34.32 -42.06 8.78
N VAL A 753 34.67 -42.53 7.59
CA VAL A 753 34.49 -41.77 6.34
C VAL A 753 33.15 -42.14 5.72
N TYR A 754 32.28 -41.17 5.49
CA TYR A 754 30.96 -41.35 4.91
C TYR A 754 30.89 -40.78 3.49
N ALA A 755 30.30 -41.51 2.55
CA ALA A 755 30.14 -41.05 1.17
C ALA A 755 28.89 -41.62 0.50
N PRO A 756 27.96 -40.76 0.04
CA PRO A 756 26.90 -41.14 -0.87
C PRO A 756 27.44 -41.50 -2.25
N MET A 757 27.12 -42.71 -2.72
CA MET A 757 27.54 -43.27 -4.01
C MET A 757 26.38 -44.01 -4.67
N ILE A 758 26.49 -44.29 -5.97
CA ILE A 758 25.66 -45.26 -6.68
C ILE A 758 26.56 -46.41 -7.16
N ASP A 759 26.10 -47.65 -6.96
CA ASP A 759 26.67 -48.81 -7.64
C ASP A 759 25.91 -49.03 -8.95
N VAL A 760 26.61 -48.87 -10.07
CA VAL A 760 25.98 -48.99 -11.40
C VAL A 760 25.87 -50.44 -11.88
N ASN A 761 26.50 -51.39 -11.18
CA ASN A 761 26.39 -52.81 -11.47
C ASN A 761 26.28 -53.66 -10.18
N PRO A 762 25.13 -53.61 -9.49
CA PRO A 762 24.92 -54.41 -8.29
C PRO A 762 25.03 -55.91 -8.57
N HIS A 763 25.68 -56.64 -7.67
CA HIS A 763 25.98 -58.05 -7.85
C HIS A 763 25.78 -58.85 -6.55
N LEU A 764 25.51 -60.16 -6.68
CA LEU A 764 25.27 -61.07 -5.56
C LEU A 764 26.48 -61.97 -5.25
N SER A 765 27.60 -61.75 -5.93
CA SER A 765 28.83 -62.50 -5.70
C SER A 765 30.05 -61.70 -6.10
N VAL A 766 31.09 -61.78 -5.27
CA VAL A 766 32.41 -61.24 -5.57
C VAL A 766 33.41 -62.38 -5.60
N SER A 767 34.28 -62.36 -6.61
CA SER A 767 35.41 -63.29 -6.74
C SER A 767 36.69 -62.49 -6.93
N THR A 768 37.59 -62.58 -5.95
CA THR A 768 38.88 -61.90 -5.98
C THR A 768 40.02 -62.91 -6.01
N GLN A 769 41.10 -62.55 -6.69
CA GLN A 769 42.31 -63.36 -6.76
C GLN A 769 43.36 -62.80 -5.78
N VAL A 770 43.94 -63.67 -4.96
CA VAL A 770 44.97 -63.32 -3.97
C VAL A 770 46.31 -63.18 -4.68
N ASN A 771 46.74 -61.95 -4.95
CA ASN A 771 47.91 -61.67 -5.79
C ASN A 771 49.17 -61.23 -5.00
N SER A 772 49.03 -60.93 -3.71
CA SER A 772 50.12 -60.41 -2.86
C SER A 772 49.92 -60.81 -1.40
N SER A 773 51.03 -60.96 -0.66
CA SER A 773 51.05 -61.14 0.80
C SER A 773 51.54 -59.88 1.54
N ALA A 774 51.59 -58.73 0.87
CA ALA A 774 52.10 -57.48 1.44
C ALA A 774 51.09 -56.72 2.32
N ALA A 775 49.80 -57.02 2.20
CA ALA A 775 48.71 -56.42 2.95
C ALA A 775 47.55 -57.43 3.07
N ASP A 776 46.62 -57.15 3.98
CA ASP A 776 45.42 -57.98 4.15
C ASP A 776 44.59 -57.98 2.86
N HIS A 777 44.05 -59.15 2.53
CA HIS A 777 43.21 -59.36 1.35
C HIS A 777 41.74 -59.37 1.77
N ILE A 778 41.01 -58.35 1.33
CA ILE A 778 39.61 -58.16 1.69
C ILE A 778 38.70 -58.63 0.55
N VAL A 779 37.67 -59.41 0.88
CA VAL A 779 36.60 -59.78 -0.06
C VAL A 779 35.29 -59.24 0.49
N SER A 780 34.73 -58.25 -0.17
CA SER A 780 33.55 -57.52 0.30
C SER A 780 32.41 -57.72 -0.71
N LEU A 781 31.27 -58.17 -0.22
CA LEU A 781 29.98 -58.18 -0.89
C LEU A 781 29.02 -57.34 -0.03
N TYR A 782 29.07 -56.03 -0.24
CA TYR A 782 28.40 -55.02 0.57
C TYR A 782 28.75 -55.15 2.06
N GLN A 783 27.76 -55.34 2.93
CA GLN A 783 27.96 -55.50 4.38
C GLN A 783 28.62 -56.85 4.74
N ALA A 784 28.53 -57.87 3.87
CA ALA A 784 29.24 -59.12 4.08
C ALA A 784 30.69 -58.99 3.63
N GLN A 785 31.64 -59.24 4.52
CA GLN A 785 33.05 -58.99 4.21
C GLN A 785 33.97 -59.96 4.92
N LEU A 786 34.81 -60.67 4.17
CA LEU A 786 35.94 -61.41 4.69
C LEU A 786 37.17 -60.51 4.75
N ASN A 787 37.84 -60.48 5.90
CA ASN A 787 39.22 -60.01 5.99
C ASN A 787 40.16 -61.21 6.16
N LEU A 788 41.06 -61.40 5.19
CA LEU A 788 42.15 -62.37 5.26
C LEU A 788 43.48 -61.68 5.62
N PRO A 789 44.01 -61.90 6.84
CA PRO A 789 45.28 -61.34 7.27
C PRO A 789 46.44 -61.69 6.33
N ALA A 790 47.31 -60.72 6.06
CA ALA A 790 48.48 -60.87 5.20
C ALA A 790 49.39 -62.04 5.62
N SER A 791 49.48 -62.30 6.93
CA SER A 791 50.29 -63.38 7.52
C SER A 791 49.83 -64.80 7.12
N LEU A 792 48.60 -64.95 6.65
CA LEU A 792 48.04 -66.24 6.21
C LEU A 792 48.16 -66.45 4.69
N ILE A 793 48.60 -65.41 3.96
CA ILE A 793 48.78 -65.46 2.50
C ILE A 793 50.16 -66.03 2.17
N GLY A 794 50.18 -67.03 1.28
CA GLY A 794 51.38 -67.77 0.89
C GLY A 794 51.66 -69.01 1.73
N SER A 795 51.03 -69.14 2.91
CA SER A 795 51.05 -70.32 3.78
C SER A 795 49.74 -71.11 3.68
N ALA A 796 48.68 -70.60 4.34
CA ALA A 796 47.35 -71.19 4.39
C ALA A 796 46.58 -71.00 3.07
N VAL A 797 46.72 -69.80 2.49
CA VAL A 797 46.09 -69.42 1.23
C VAL A 797 47.19 -69.14 0.20
N PRO A 798 47.48 -70.08 -0.72
CA PRO A 798 48.50 -69.88 -1.75
C PRO A 798 48.20 -68.69 -2.65
N LEU A 799 49.25 -68.01 -3.15
CA LEU A 799 49.10 -66.97 -4.16
C LEU A 799 48.38 -67.51 -5.41
N ASN A 800 47.61 -66.65 -6.05
CA ASN A 800 46.67 -66.93 -7.14
C ASN A 800 45.46 -67.81 -6.75
N SER A 801 45.25 -68.09 -5.46
CA SER A 801 43.96 -68.61 -5.00
C SER A 801 42.85 -67.59 -5.29
N ARG A 802 41.65 -68.09 -5.57
CA ARG A 802 40.44 -67.28 -5.68
C ARG A 802 39.58 -67.46 -4.44
N ILE A 803 39.18 -66.35 -3.84
CA ILE A 803 38.22 -66.32 -2.75
C ILE A 803 36.91 -65.81 -3.34
N ILE A 804 35.83 -66.51 -3.05
CA ILE A 804 34.50 -66.17 -3.56
C ILE A 804 33.56 -65.98 -2.37
N LEU A 805 32.90 -64.82 -2.32
CA LEU A 805 31.80 -64.56 -1.42
C LEU A 805 30.51 -64.45 -2.25
N ARG A 806 29.45 -65.13 -1.83
CA ARG A 806 28.18 -65.16 -2.57
C ARG A 806 27.00 -65.13 -1.63
N GLU A 807 26.03 -64.27 -1.90
CA GLU A 807 24.74 -64.28 -1.21
C GLU A 807 23.83 -65.38 -1.76
N ALA A 808 23.13 -66.10 -0.90
CA ALA A 808 22.06 -67.01 -1.31
C ALA A 808 20.70 -66.36 -1.16
N VAL A 809 20.02 -66.17 -2.29
CA VAL A 809 18.64 -65.65 -2.33
C VAL A 809 17.61 -66.77 -2.08
N ASP A 810 17.95 -68.04 -2.36
CA ASP A 810 17.09 -69.22 -2.17
C ASP A 810 17.77 -70.29 -1.30
N TYR A 811 18.28 -69.93 -0.12
CA TYR A 811 18.85 -70.93 0.81
C TYR A 811 17.73 -71.74 1.48
N SER A 812 17.88 -73.07 1.51
CA SER A 812 16.83 -74.01 1.91
C SER A 812 16.43 -73.96 3.40
N VAL A 813 17.17 -73.22 4.22
CA VAL A 813 16.93 -73.06 5.66
C VAL A 813 16.36 -71.66 5.89
N PRO A 814 15.31 -71.46 6.70
CA PRO A 814 14.85 -70.12 7.07
C PRO A 814 15.99 -69.31 7.67
N HIS A 815 16.29 -68.14 7.10
CA HIS A 815 17.40 -67.28 7.48
C HIS A 815 16.99 -65.81 7.30
N LEU A 816 17.67 -64.92 8.03
CA LEU A 816 17.62 -63.48 7.79
C LEU A 816 18.61 -63.09 6.68
N SER A 817 19.80 -63.69 6.69
CA SER A 817 20.82 -63.55 5.65
C SER A 817 21.64 -64.83 5.53
N ALA A 818 22.15 -65.14 4.32
CA ALA A 818 22.95 -66.32 4.06
C ALA A 818 24.04 -66.05 3.00
N TYR A 819 25.30 -66.35 3.35
CA TYR A 819 26.46 -66.11 2.51
C TYR A 819 27.36 -67.35 2.44
N PHE A 820 27.75 -67.73 1.23
CA PHE A 820 28.71 -68.79 0.98
C PHE A 820 30.11 -68.20 0.79
N LEU A 821 31.05 -68.70 1.57
CA LEU A 821 32.47 -68.43 1.42
C LEU A 821 33.16 -69.64 0.79
N ASP A 822 33.87 -69.43 -0.31
CA ASP A 822 34.60 -70.47 -1.05
C ASP A 822 36.08 -70.08 -1.22
N PHE A 823 36.97 -71.06 -1.12
CA PHE A 823 38.39 -70.94 -1.39
C PHE A 823 38.77 -71.90 -2.51
N ARG A 824 39.30 -71.36 -3.61
CA ARG A 824 39.68 -72.14 -4.78
C ARG A 824 41.13 -71.93 -5.15
N THR A 825 41.81 -73.00 -5.56
CA THR A 825 43.17 -72.93 -6.09
C THR A 825 43.19 -72.16 -7.42
N ALA A 826 44.39 -71.85 -7.94
CA ALA A 826 44.55 -71.27 -9.27
C ALA A 826 43.91 -72.13 -10.39
N ALA A 827 43.80 -73.44 -10.21
CA ALA A 827 43.13 -74.37 -11.12
C ALA A 827 41.59 -74.41 -10.96
N GLY A 828 41.04 -73.66 -10.00
CA GLY A 828 39.60 -73.58 -9.73
C GLY A 828 39.04 -74.69 -8.83
N THR A 829 39.90 -75.52 -8.25
CA THR A 829 39.51 -76.59 -7.31
C THR A 829 39.29 -76.01 -5.91
N GLN A 830 38.15 -76.33 -5.29
CA GLN A 830 37.87 -75.94 -3.90
C GLN A 830 38.81 -76.65 -2.93
N TYR A 831 39.26 -75.95 -1.88
CA TYR A 831 40.06 -76.51 -0.79
C TYR A 831 39.72 -75.86 0.55
N ASP A 832 40.09 -76.53 1.64
CA ASP A 832 39.99 -75.98 3.00
C ASP A 832 41.37 -75.45 3.44
N PRO A 833 41.52 -74.15 3.75
CA PRO A 833 42.76 -73.58 4.27
C PRO A 833 43.16 -74.12 5.65
N GLY A 834 42.21 -74.63 6.45
CA GLY A 834 42.45 -75.19 7.78
C GLY A 834 43.14 -74.22 8.75
N PHE A 835 42.66 -72.98 8.84
CA PHE A 835 43.34 -71.88 9.51
C PHE A 835 43.71 -72.19 10.98
N TYR A 836 42.88 -72.94 11.70
CA TYR A 836 43.13 -73.31 13.10
C TYR A 836 44.16 -74.41 13.31
N SER A 837 44.51 -75.16 12.27
CA SER A 837 45.53 -76.21 12.35
C SER A 837 46.97 -75.68 12.25
N LEU A 838 47.14 -74.37 12.07
CA LEU A 838 48.42 -73.71 11.84
C LEU A 838 49.05 -73.22 13.15
N PRO A 839 50.22 -73.78 13.56
CA PRO A 839 50.89 -73.36 14.78
C PRO A 839 51.38 -71.90 14.69
N GLY A 840 50.91 -71.05 15.59
CA GLY A 840 51.40 -69.67 15.74
C GLY A 840 50.78 -68.61 14.82
N ALA A 841 49.58 -68.83 14.29
CA ALA A 841 48.84 -67.79 13.56
C ALA A 841 48.46 -66.62 14.49
N PRO A 842 49.03 -65.40 14.30
CA PRO A 842 48.83 -64.29 15.23
C PRO A 842 47.48 -63.56 15.08
N SER A 843 46.71 -63.88 14.03
CA SER A 843 45.39 -63.33 13.74
C SER A 843 44.68 -64.25 12.74
N LEU A 844 43.45 -64.65 13.05
CA LEU A 844 42.64 -65.51 12.18
C LEU A 844 41.79 -64.67 11.22
N PRO A 845 41.40 -65.21 10.06
CA PRO A 845 40.49 -64.50 9.17
C PRO A 845 39.13 -64.39 9.84
N TYR A 846 38.45 -63.29 9.58
CA TYR A 846 37.13 -63.03 10.14
C TYR A 846 36.18 -62.57 9.05
N ILE A 847 34.90 -62.86 9.23
CA ILE A 847 33.84 -62.51 8.30
C ILE A 847 32.75 -61.71 9.01
N TYR A 848 32.34 -60.61 8.39
CA TYR A 848 31.12 -59.88 8.71
C TYR A 848 29.95 -60.54 8.01
N ILE A 849 28.90 -60.85 8.75
CA ILE A 849 27.62 -61.35 8.22
C ILE A 849 26.53 -60.38 8.66
N PRO A 850 25.88 -59.65 7.72
CA PRO A 850 24.86 -58.68 8.07
C PRO A 850 23.61 -59.34 8.62
N ILE A 851 22.96 -58.70 9.58
CA ILE A 851 21.63 -59.04 10.08
C ILE A 851 20.68 -57.94 9.58
N PRO A 852 19.86 -58.22 8.54
CA PRO A 852 18.84 -57.29 8.08
C PRO A 852 17.88 -56.92 9.22
N ASP A 853 17.45 -55.66 9.25
CA ASP A 853 16.50 -55.12 10.25
C ASP A 853 16.90 -55.36 11.73
N TYR A 854 18.20 -55.33 12.02
CA TYR A 854 18.72 -55.56 13.37
C TYR A 854 18.16 -54.56 14.40
N VAL A 855 17.48 -55.09 15.41
CA VAL A 855 17.04 -54.35 16.59
C VAL A 855 17.96 -54.68 17.76
N PRO A 856 18.60 -53.68 18.41
CA PRO A 856 19.42 -53.93 19.59
C PRO A 856 18.64 -54.69 20.66
N SER A 857 19.26 -55.70 21.27
CA SER A 857 18.66 -56.61 22.27
C SER A 857 17.67 -57.66 21.73
N GLN A 858 17.41 -57.70 20.42
CA GLN A 858 16.70 -58.84 19.81
C GLN A 858 17.63 -60.05 19.74
N SER A 859 17.10 -61.23 20.13
CA SER A 859 17.84 -62.49 20.00
C SER A 859 18.13 -62.75 18.53
N HIS A 860 19.34 -63.20 18.26
CA HIS A 860 19.79 -63.62 16.94
C HIS A 860 20.82 -64.72 17.12
N SER A 861 20.94 -65.59 16.12
CA SER A 861 21.91 -66.68 16.13
C SER A 861 22.66 -66.71 14.80
N LEU A 862 23.97 -66.93 14.85
CA LEU A 862 24.81 -67.13 13.68
C LEU A 862 25.15 -68.62 13.55
N PHE A 863 24.98 -69.16 12.36
CA PHE A 863 25.31 -70.55 12.05
C PHE A 863 26.35 -70.62 10.94
N PHE A 864 27.24 -71.60 11.04
CA PHE A 864 28.13 -72.03 9.97
C PHE A 864 27.77 -73.45 9.54
N ARG A 865 27.66 -73.68 8.24
CA ARG A 865 27.52 -75.00 7.65
C ARG A 865 28.66 -75.25 6.67
N SER A 866 29.60 -76.11 7.05
CA SER A 866 30.70 -76.55 6.20
C SER A 866 30.20 -77.20 4.90
N VAL A 867 31.08 -77.32 3.90
CA VAL A 867 30.75 -77.94 2.62
C VAL A 867 30.38 -79.42 2.76
N ASP A 868 30.94 -80.12 3.76
CA ASP A 868 30.61 -81.51 4.09
C ASP A 868 29.28 -81.65 4.85
N GLY A 869 28.62 -80.53 5.17
CA GLY A 869 27.29 -80.49 5.78
C GLY A 869 27.27 -80.40 7.30
N THR A 870 28.41 -80.36 7.99
CA THR A 870 28.51 -80.14 9.44
C THR A 870 28.00 -78.75 9.80
N LEU A 871 27.06 -78.68 10.73
CA LEU A 871 26.45 -77.45 11.25
C LEU A 871 27.05 -77.08 12.61
N THR A 872 27.40 -75.81 12.77
CA THR A 872 27.91 -75.22 14.01
C THR A 872 27.13 -73.95 14.32
N GLU A 873 26.52 -73.88 15.49
CA GLU A 873 25.93 -72.65 16.04
C GLU A 873 27.00 -71.87 16.79
N PHE A 874 27.09 -70.57 16.52
CA PHE A 874 28.06 -69.69 17.16
C PHE A 874 27.45 -69.05 18.41
N SER A 875 28.27 -68.90 19.46
CA SER A 875 27.89 -68.24 20.71
C SER A 875 28.20 -66.75 20.65
N LEU A 876 27.23 -65.90 21.01
CA LEU A 876 27.45 -64.45 21.12
C LEU A 876 28.32 -64.13 22.34
N VAL A 877 29.40 -63.39 22.13
CA VAL A 877 30.31 -62.90 23.18
C VAL A 877 30.59 -61.40 23.03
N ASP A 878 31.03 -60.74 24.10
CA ASP A 878 31.37 -59.32 24.05
C ASP A 878 32.73 -59.07 23.34
N ASN A 879 33.67 -60.01 23.50
CA ASN A 879 34.97 -60.04 22.84
C ASN A 879 35.36 -61.50 22.60
N PHE A 880 36.10 -61.78 21.53
CA PHE A 880 36.60 -63.12 21.25
C PHE A 880 37.53 -63.62 22.38
N GLY A 881 37.36 -64.87 22.79
CA GLY A 881 38.25 -65.56 23.72
C GLY A 881 39.58 -66.01 23.08
N GLU A 882 40.44 -66.66 23.88
CA GLU A 882 41.73 -67.21 23.41
C GLU A 882 41.58 -68.26 22.29
N ASN A 883 40.40 -68.88 22.16
CA ASN A 883 40.03 -69.81 21.09
C ASN A 883 38.63 -69.46 20.57
N GLY A 884 38.50 -68.34 19.86
CA GLY A 884 37.21 -67.81 19.38
C GLY A 884 36.50 -68.62 18.27
N LEU A 885 36.80 -69.92 18.09
CA LEU A 885 36.03 -70.80 17.19
C LEU A 885 34.62 -70.99 17.73
N GLY A 886 33.64 -70.77 16.86
CA GLY A 886 32.24 -70.89 17.25
C GLY A 886 31.80 -69.76 18.18
N GLU A 887 32.56 -68.66 18.26
CA GLU A 887 32.14 -67.41 18.91
C GLU A 887 31.87 -66.36 17.83
N TYR A 888 30.91 -65.48 18.08
CA TYR A 888 30.73 -64.28 17.28
C TYR A 888 30.52 -63.06 18.18
N ILE A 889 30.96 -61.90 17.69
CA ILE A 889 30.72 -60.60 18.32
C ILE A 889 29.80 -59.76 17.45
N MET A 890 29.16 -58.75 18.04
CA MET A 890 28.35 -57.80 17.29
C MET A 890 29.10 -56.50 17.04
N ILE A 891 29.24 -56.14 15.76
CA ILE A 891 29.77 -54.83 15.34
C ILE A 891 28.75 -54.16 14.43
N GLY A 892 27.96 -53.24 14.98
CA GLY A 892 26.82 -52.66 14.28
C GLY A 892 25.67 -53.67 14.15
N ASN A 893 25.10 -53.83 12.96
CA ASN A 893 24.16 -54.91 12.63
C ASN A 893 24.85 -56.16 12.06
N CYS A 894 26.17 -56.27 12.12
CA CYS A 894 26.90 -57.43 11.60
C CYS A 894 27.33 -58.36 12.73
N ALA A 895 27.04 -59.65 12.56
CA ALA A 895 27.70 -60.71 13.32
C ALA A 895 29.09 -60.94 12.73
N VAL A 896 30.12 -60.81 13.56
CA VAL A 896 31.52 -61.01 13.17
C VAL A 896 31.99 -62.32 13.76
N ALA A 897 32.45 -63.22 12.91
CA ALA A 897 32.90 -64.55 13.31
C ALA A 897 34.26 -64.88 12.70
N LEU A 898 35.03 -65.73 13.39
CA LEU A 898 36.27 -66.26 12.86
C LEU A 898 35.99 -67.37 11.83
N VAL A 899 36.77 -67.38 10.77
CA VAL A 899 36.61 -68.32 9.64
C VAL A 899 37.65 -69.42 9.76
N ASP A 900 37.20 -70.68 9.73
CA ASP A 900 38.09 -71.85 9.70
C ASP A 900 38.25 -72.43 8.28
N GLY A 901 37.18 -72.40 7.47
CA GLY A 901 37.18 -72.98 6.12
C GLY A 901 35.95 -72.57 5.28
N PRO A 902 35.80 -73.10 4.06
CA PRO A 902 34.69 -72.79 3.16
C PRO A 902 33.34 -73.35 3.66
N GLY A 903 32.27 -72.59 3.48
CA GLY A 903 30.94 -72.98 3.93
C GLY A 903 29.92 -71.84 3.91
N TRP A 904 28.71 -72.15 4.36
CA TRP A 904 27.59 -71.22 4.48
C TRP A 904 27.57 -70.59 5.87
N PHE A 905 27.60 -69.27 5.92
CA PHE A 905 27.29 -68.49 7.10
C PHE A 905 25.87 -67.94 6.97
N TYR A 906 25.01 -68.15 7.95
CA TYR A 906 23.65 -67.62 7.91
C TYR A 906 23.15 -67.25 9.30
N THR A 907 22.24 -66.27 9.36
CA THR A 907 21.69 -65.72 10.60
C THR A 907 20.20 -66.05 10.75
N THR A 908 19.71 -66.22 11.97
CA THR A 908 18.28 -66.40 12.29
C THR A 908 17.88 -65.52 13.48
N ASN A 909 16.58 -65.28 13.65
CA ASN A 909 16.01 -64.73 14.89
C ASN A 909 16.12 -65.73 16.06
#